data_AF-R8BPV6-F1
#
_entry.id   AF-R8BPV6-F1
#
_cell.length_a   1.000
_cell.length_b   1.000
_cell.length_c   1.000
_cell.angle_alpha   90.00
_cell.angle_beta   90.00
_cell.angle_gamma   90.00
#
_symmetry.space_group_name_H-M   'P 1'
#
loop_
_entity.id
_entity.type
_entity.pdbx_description
1 polymer ?
#
loop_
_entity_poly.entity_id
_entity_poly.type
_entity_poly.pdbx_seq_one_letter_code
_entity_poly.pdbx_strand_id
1 'polypeptide(L)'
;MVSTLIPTTDSIGSVNRLTINQKYRDVVTQRSGEGKCVYLAEMELDWWDFNADFDPSEAVHIHPNDSGHKKMAAVFYKAINQAASDGRLVVPGDFDQSTTTVCDKFAGTGTDAGGLTQRGVGEDDGIYYHKSQGMDVIFTWDSNWDRDQWRFARLFSRDYDDLVAWLDTTGPYPEFVVWSNSADGQGHFTNIANMNPDLYCIPRGLHFIDMNADGLDDIVCIDGNGNAYLSINQGDGNRAAGKPPSFKRVSDTALIKNNEGYAQDRVVLGDIDGDGRGDYGIIDDTGNVHFWRNGGTLDTPEYWQSLGLRFQAKGKGDIRGVRFEDINGDGRDDWLWVSTVGETETWTNARSCQQGSLGDGLNVAWRQGFLNGQSSGYTHLGVAVYATDEESYLRDRIFFARIYGEPSAFGNLGKQDYVFMQHEALDDGKHRFQMRVWKNLGSGGTKLKADGDKYCNMMGHADGRDDYIWTWSTGEMVLYANRGKKYISDSDPEGYWEPMGTIFTPPRNMNRRDLHLADWDGDNDCDIIYVDPDSGAIEVFINDYPQTGQWGWSQHSVSGPTCSQKRGLGIFDLAVRFADLTGNKRADYLCIEPAGRVTGFLHNNDGSFTDVGQIKFAPKDKDRANLRWTDVNGDGLDDMIWIDKFNGDTYVWYNGGPEDRSQLAGSYFYWREQTQKAYDGLSAGTCLYYPDLDGDGHADEHFISGTFNNLAHTSLAPGCGLKDITGDDESFDGSLPDVPGDSGGDGGSHDHPGTGVVCGLNFNSTDPSVIKDTWTNSDAGYWLGTFLSQAGASHWSDKFFSSVLNGGSQGGSTYDCDHIHTGNCPGPLSTPCTSYSPNQAFYVHVSIGWLYSAFEQIWAGLVTNGIDNLAEGIKDIVAAYGTPPKDDNALILNFLVGFLTSLAGISGTIGAKFPNAPVGQWFGTAANPLTFAAGIVTQVAANSDGLSNLVSPDDLEKEFEQAYGAMFRGIVGGLNSSVNSIFDGVAPKGYDGSNEDYVSDVFRDGRWLSKEIVDPLVESYIDNTQIKFVEFATVRAMRSGNKAKYRLLYGNSESPYLSCRNTSDPDIPLAPPRSYKMNQDICGRLGGCIWYQNNCLCLGKESGGIATVFFPLSSSEINDLKKYIVDYDTSLRNNFDCISPILSNSKCDGVLVDIPKECQISDPEVPTLSDFDPFNPGKLEYSNCFFNFPYTDDWNCIFAT
;
A
#
# COMPACT_ATOMS: atom_id res chain seq x y z
N MET A 1 16.13 -10.48 46.17
CA MET A 1 16.18 -9.00 46.29
C MET A 1 15.53 -8.58 47.60
N VAL A 2 15.97 -7.48 48.19
CA VAL A 2 15.32 -6.84 49.35
C VAL A 2 14.97 -5.42 48.91
N SER A 3 13.69 -5.07 48.88
CA SER A 3 13.26 -3.71 48.56
C SER A 3 13.10 -2.85 49.80
N THR A 4 13.37 -1.55 49.67
CA THR A 4 12.86 -0.56 50.63
C THR A 4 11.37 -0.35 50.38
N LEU A 5 10.67 0.20 51.38
CA LEU A 5 9.24 0.51 51.28
C LEU A 5 9.04 1.84 50.53
N ILE A 6 8.07 1.85 49.62
CA ILE A 6 7.60 3.03 48.89
C ILE A 6 6.93 4.06 49.83
N PRO A 7 6.87 5.34 49.45
CA PRO A 7 6.16 6.37 50.22
C PRO A 7 4.67 6.04 50.44
N THR A 8 4.11 6.57 51.52
CA THR A 8 2.68 6.46 51.85
C THR A 8 2.19 7.77 52.45
N THR A 9 0.90 8.08 52.28
CA THR A 9 0.26 9.22 52.94
C THR A 9 -0.15 8.94 54.39
N ASP A 10 0.04 7.72 54.90
CA ASP A 10 -0.19 7.43 56.32
C ASP A 10 0.81 8.17 57.22
N SER A 11 0.29 8.92 58.19
CA SER A 11 1.12 9.79 59.06
C SER A 11 2.08 9.02 59.98
N ILE A 12 1.75 7.78 60.36
CA ILE A 12 2.60 6.93 61.20
C ILE A 12 3.56 6.13 60.30
N GLY A 13 3.03 5.60 59.20
CA GLY A 13 3.75 4.84 58.17
C GLY A 13 4.88 5.66 57.55
N SER A 14 4.62 6.90 57.14
CA SER A 14 5.62 7.80 56.54
C SER A 14 6.85 8.04 57.44
N VAL A 15 6.66 8.09 58.77
CA VAL A 15 7.75 8.26 59.75
C VAL A 15 8.47 6.94 60.01
N ASN A 16 7.72 5.86 60.27
CA ASN A 16 8.28 4.55 60.58
C ASN A 16 9.07 3.97 59.40
N ARG A 17 8.59 4.20 58.17
CA ARG A 17 9.21 3.79 56.91
C ARG A 17 10.68 4.18 56.84
N LEU A 18 11.04 5.40 57.19
CA LEU A 18 12.43 5.89 57.15
C LEU A 18 13.36 5.00 58.01
N THR A 19 12.90 4.63 59.20
CA THR A 19 13.66 3.79 60.13
C THR A 19 13.73 2.34 59.64
N ILE A 20 12.64 1.84 59.05
CA ILE A 20 12.57 0.48 58.52
C ILE A 20 13.46 0.33 57.28
N ASN A 21 13.38 1.27 56.34
CA ASN A 21 14.20 1.31 55.13
C ASN A 21 15.68 1.38 55.47
N GLN A 22 16.07 2.18 56.47
CA GLN A 22 17.44 2.18 56.94
C GLN A 22 17.90 0.81 57.45
N LYS A 23 17.05 0.10 58.19
CA LYS A 23 17.36 -1.28 58.63
C LYS A 23 17.49 -2.25 57.46
N TYR A 24 16.68 -2.11 56.40
CA TYR A 24 16.83 -2.93 55.20
C TYR A 24 18.16 -2.66 54.50
N ARG A 25 18.56 -1.39 54.36
CA ARG A 25 19.89 -1.01 53.84
C ARG A 25 21.00 -1.65 54.67
N ASP A 26 20.95 -1.51 56.00
CA ASP A 26 21.95 -2.06 56.91
C ASP A 26 22.05 -3.59 56.80
N VAL A 27 20.90 -4.29 56.71
CA VAL A 27 20.86 -5.75 56.54
C VAL A 27 21.46 -6.16 55.19
N VAL A 28 21.12 -5.48 54.10
CA VAL A 28 21.69 -5.79 52.77
C VAL A 28 23.20 -5.57 52.77
N THR A 29 23.67 -4.44 53.30
CA THR A 29 25.11 -4.15 53.41
C THR A 29 25.83 -5.20 54.25
N GLN A 30 25.27 -5.58 55.40
CA GLN A 30 25.84 -6.62 56.26
C GLN A 30 25.90 -7.98 55.53
N ARG A 31 24.79 -8.42 54.94
CA ARG A 31 24.69 -9.73 54.27
C ARG A 31 25.57 -9.81 53.03
N SER A 32 25.64 -8.74 52.24
CA SER A 32 26.54 -8.62 51.10
C SER A 32 28.01 -8.69 51.56
N GLY A 33 28.37 -8.00 52.65
CA GLY A 33 29.70 -8.08 53.27
C GLY A 33 30.06 -9.47 53.83
N GLU A 34 29.06 -10.27 54.23
CA GLU A 34 29.20 -11.70 54.59
C GLU A 34 29.32 -12.63 53.36
N GLY A 35 29.30 -12.08 52.14
CA GLY A 35 29.39 -12.81 50.88
C GLY A 35 28.07 -13.46 50.41
N LYS A 36 26.93 -13.11 51.02
CA LYS A 36 25.60 -13.61 50.60
C LYS A 36 25.09 -12.86 49.37
N CYS A 37 24.40 -13.56 48.47
CA CYS A 37 23.79 -12.98 47.26
C CYS A 37 22.50 -12.22 47.62
N VAL A 38 22.63 -11.01 48.16
CA VAL A 38 21.51 -10.14 48.53
C VAL A 38 21.77 -8.75 47.98
N TYR A 39 20.82 -8.22 47.21
CA TYR A 39 20.87 -6.91 46.58
C TYR A 39 19.68 -6.06 47.02
N LEU A 40 19.91 -4.75 47.11
CA LEU A 40 18.91 -3.76 47.49
C LEU A 40 18.20 -3.24 46.24
N ALA A 41 16.86 -3.28 46.25
CA ALA A 41 16.02 -2.55 45.31
C ALA A 41 15.54 -1.26 46.00
N GLU A 42 16.17 -0.13 45.70
CA GLU A 42 15.91 1.15 46.39
C GLU A 42 14.68 1.85 45.84
N MET A 43 13.56 1.70 46.55
CA MET A 43 12.25 2.24 46.20
C MET A 43 11.96 3.59 46.86
N GLU A 44 12.75 4.02 47.85
CA GLU A 44 12.62 5.34 48.48
C GLU A 44 13.31 6.40 47.61
N LEU A 45 12.64 6.76 46.52
CA LEU A 45 13.11 7.71 45.52
C LEU A 45 12.15 8.90 45.41
N ASP A 46 12.66 10.09 45.13
CA ASP A 46 11.87 11.32 44.96
C ASP A 46 11.26 11.40 43.55
N TRP A 47 10.42 10.42 43.20
CA TRP A 47 9.76 10.33 41.89
C TRP A 47 8.33 9.77 41.94
N TRP A 48 7.83 9.51 43.16
CA TRP A 48 6.48 9.01 43.40
C TRP A 48 5.50 10.19 43.49
N ASP A 49 4.45 10.15 42.66
CA ASP A 49 3.31 11.06 42.73
C ASP A 49 2.09 10.29 43.25
N PHE A 50 1.57 10.69 44.40
CA PHE A 50 0.41 10.03 45.01
C PHE A 50 -0.87 10.11 44.20
N ASN A 51 -1.03 11.10 43.31
CA ASN A 51 -2.23 11.23 42.48
C ASN A 51 -2.12 10.43 41.18
N ALA A 52 -0.90 10.20 40.69
CA ALA A 52 -0.66 9.56 39.40
C ALA A 52 -0.23 8.10 39.53
N ASP A 53 0.47 7.72 40.60
CA ASP A 53 1.12 6.41 40.73
C ASP A 53 0.44 5.47 41.74
N PHE A 54 -0.60 5.93 42.46
CA PHE A 54 -1.31 5.16 43.48
C PHE A 54 -2.80 5.04 43.16
N ASP A 55 -3.47 4.04 43.74
CA ASP A 55 -4.90 3.84 43.56
C ASP A 55 -5.67 5.07 44.06
N PRO A 56 -6.38 5.79 43.16
CA PRO A 56 -7.07 7.03 43.51
C PRO A 56 -8.31 6.80 44.39
N SER A 57 -8.78 5.55 44.53
CA SER A 57 -9.92 5.19 45.37
C SER A 57 -9.58 5.07 46.87
N GLU A 58 -8.29 5.06 47.21
CA GLU A 58 -7.83 4.96 48.59
C GLU A 58 -7.81 6.31 49.32
N ALA A 59 -8.34 6.34 50.54
CA ALA A 59 -8.24 7.52 51.41
C ALA A 59 -6.83 7.71 51.99
N VAL A 60 -6.05 6.63 52.08
CA VAL A 60 -4.65 6.60 52.49
C VAL A 60 -3.92 5.78 51.45
N HIS A 61 -3.10 6.41 50.63
CA HIS A 61 -2.44 5.77 49.50
C HIS A 61 -1.33 4.84 50.01
N ILE A 62 -1.57 3.55 49.87
CA ILE A 62 -0.63 2.47 50.20
C ILE A 62 -0.44 1.50 49.05
N HIS A 63 -1.38 1.44 48.09
CA HIS A 63 -1.28 0.57 46.90
C HIS A 63 -0.99 1.37 45.61
N PRO A 64 0.07 1.03 44.87
CA PRO A 64 0.34 1.58 43.54
C PRO A 64 -0.71 1.20 42.49
N ASN A 65 -0.87 2.02 41.46
CA ASN A 65 -1.58 1.68 40.22
C ASN A 65 -0.59 1.27 39.11
N ASP A 66 -1.03 1.07 37.87
CA ASP A 66 -0.16 0.60 36.77
C ASP A 66 1.04 1.52 36.47
N SER A 67 0.86 2.85 36.57
CA SER A 67 1.98 3.81 36.45
C SER A 67 3.00 3.60 37.57
N GLY A 68 2.52 3.44 38.80
CA GLY A 68 3.36 3.13 39.96
C GLY A 68 4.04 1.77 39.84
N HIS A 69 3.36 0.75 39.30
CA HIS A 69 3.92 -0.57 39.05
C HIS A 69 5.07 -0.52 38.04
N LYS A 70 4.95 0.26 36.94
CA LYS A 70 6.05 0.47 35.97
C LYS A 70 7.30 1.06 36.64
N LYS A 71 7.14 2.03 37.54
CA LYS A 71 8.24 2.59 38.35
C LYS A 71 8.86 1.56 39.30
N MET A 72 8.05 0.74 39.98
CA MET A 72 8.56 -0.35 40.81
C MET A 72 9.36 -1.37 39.97
N ALA A 73 8.83 -1.74 38.80
CA ALA A 73 9.47 -2.67 37.89
C ALA A 73 10.85 -2.18 37.45
N ALA A 74 10.99 -0.90 37.09
CA ALA A 74 12.28 -0.30 36.73
C ALA A 74 13.35 -0.41 37.84
N VAL A 75 12.96 -0.19 39.10
CA VAL A 75 13.87 -0.32 40.26
C VAL A 75 14.30 -1.78 40.49
N PHE A 76 13.36 -2.73 40.34
CA PHE A 76 13.69 -4.15 40.43
C PHE A 76 14.56 -4.61 39.27
N TYR A 77 14.25 -4.18 38.04
CA TYR A 77 15.02 -4.47 36.83
C TYR A 77 16.49 -4.04 37.00
N LYS A 78 16.72 -2.82 37.50
CA LYS A 78 18.07 -2.33 37.87
C LYS A 78 18.77 -3.24 38.88
N ALA A 79 18.10 -3.63 39.97
CA ALA A 79 18.69 -4.48 40.99
C ALA A 79 19.01 -5.90 40.47
N ILE A 80 18.17 -6.44 39.57
CA ILE A 80 18.38 -7.72 38.90
C ILE A 80 19.56 -7.65 37.94
N ASN A 81 19.66 -6.60 37.12
CA ASN A 81 20.78 -6.38 36.22
C ASN A 81 22.11 -6.24 36.97
N GLN A 82 22.12 -5.56 38.13
CA GLN A 82 23.32 -5.52 38.99
C GLN A 82 23.72 -6.91 39.51
N ALA A 83 22.74 -7.74 39.90
CA ALA A 83 23.03 -9.12 40.31
C ALA A 83 23.53 -9.98 39.13
N ALA A 84 23.05 -9.70 37.91
CA ALA A 84 23.50 -10.33 36.67
C ALA A 84 24.94 -9.94 36.35
N SER A 85 25.27 -8.64 36.38
CA SER A 85 26.61 -8.13 36.10
C SER A 85 27.66 -8.67 37.07
N ASP A 86 27.27 -8.86 38.33
CA ASP A 86 28.14 -9.43 39.36
C ASP A 86 28.30 -10.97 39.23
N GLY A 87 27.64 -11.59 38.24
CA GLY A 87 27.64 -13.04 38.04
C GLY A 87 27.00 -13.81 39.20
N ARG A 88 26.04 -13.19 39.92
CA ARG A 88 25.37 -13.78 41.09
C ARG A 88 24.01 -14.37 40.79
N LEU A 89 23.46 -14.13 39.59
CA LEU A 89 22.33 -14.90 39.08
C LEU A 89 22.80 -16.31 38.74
N VAL A 90 22.23 -17.29 39.42
CA VAL A 90 22.38 -18.68 39.04
C VAL A 90 21.22 -19.04 38.11
N VAL A 91 21.46 -19.97 37.19
CA VAL A 91 20.39 -20.57 36.39
C VAL A 91 19.29 -21.00 37.36
N PRO A 92 18.03 -20.54 37.19
CA PRO A 92 16.94 -20.99 38.04
C PRO A 92 16.93 -22.52 38.01
N GLY A 93 16.74 -23.15 39.18
CA GLY A 93 16.39 -24.57 39.15
C GLY A 93 15.13 -24.72 38.31
N ASP A 94 14.98 -25.86 37.63
CA ASP A 94 13.74 -26.19 36.94
C ASP A 94 12.59 -25.88 37.91
N PHE A 95 11.69 -24.97 37.53
CA PHE A 95 10.39 -24.95 38.18
C PHE A 95 9.84 -26.36 37.98
N ASP A 96 9.29 -26.97 39.04
CA ASP A 96 8.59 -28.23 38.88
C ASP A 96 7.64 -28.04 37.71
N GLN A 97 7.94 -28.69 36.57
CA GLN A 97 7.06 -28.66 35.41
C GLN A 97 5.70 -29.02 35.95
N SER A 98 4.70 -28.18 35.65
CA SER A 98 3.35 -28.62 35.93
C SER A 98 3.23 -29.98 35.26
N THR A 99 2.92 -31.02 36.04
CA THR A 99 2.70 -32.36 35.46
C THR A 99 1.41 -32.39 34.62
N THR A 100 0.67 -31.28 34.59
CA THR A 100 -0.47 -31.08 33.72
C THR A 100 0.04 -30.64 32.35
N THR A 101 -0.24 -31.43 31.33
CA THR A 101 -0.08 -31.03 29.92
C THR A 101 -1.32 -30.32 29.38
N VAL A 102 -2.40 -30.25 30.20
CA VAL A 102 -3.68 -29.65 29.82
C VAL A 102 -3.88 -28.31 30.52
N CYS A 103 -4.08 -27.25 29.75
CA CYS A 103 -4.35 -25.90 30.26
C CYS A 103 -4.99 -25.00 29.19
N ASP A 104 -5.89 -24.13 29.64
CA ASP A 104 -6.52 -23.13 28.79
C ASP A 104 -5.50 -22.08 28.32
N LYS A 105 -5.73 -21.60 27.09
CA LYS A 105 -4.94 -20.54 26.46
C LYS A 105 -5.59 -19.19 26.73
N PHE A 106 -4.78 -18.21 27.14
CA PHE A 106 -5.23 -16.83 27.35
C PHE A 106 -4.35 -15.87 26.54
N ALA A 107 -4.92 -14.76 26.11
CA ALA A 107 -4.15 -13.68 25.50
C ALA A 107 -2.97 -13.22 26.39
N GLY A 108 -1.86 -12.84 25.77
CA GLY A 108 -0.61 -12.46 26.43
C GLY A 108 0.21 -13.62 27.01
N THR A 109 -0.21 -14.87 26.84
CA THR A 109 0.55 -16.04 27.33
C THR A 109 1.47 -16.65 26.29
N GLY A 110 1.51 -16.18 25.06
CA GLY A 110 2.32 -16.71 23.96
C GLY A 110 3.81 -16.40 24.12
N THR A 111 4.64 -17.13 23.37
CA THR A 111 6.09 -16.92 23.27
C THR A 111 6.44 -16.58 21.83
N ASP A 112 7.08 -15.43 21.60
CA ASP A 112 7.49 -15.05 20.24
C ASP A 112 8.55 -16.03 19.72
N ALA A 113 8.33 -16.58 18.51
CA ALA A 113 9.35 -17.35 17.81
C ALA A 113 10.55 -16.48 17.41
N GLY A 114 10.45 -15.14 17.49
CA GLY A 114 11.54 -14.16 17.46
C GLY A 114 11.72 -13.43 16.12
N GLY A 115 11.47 -14.09 15.00
CA GLY A 115 11.65 -13.53 13.66
C GLY A 115 10.66 -14.14 12.67
N LEU A 116 10.89 -13.90 11.37
CA LEU A 116 10.03 -14.44 10.31
C LEU A 116 10.12 -15.96 10.24
N THR A 117 9.07 -16.63 10.74
CA THR A 117 8.89 -18.08 10.57
C THR A 117 8.57 -18.40 9.11
N GLN A 118 7.82 -17.54 8.40
CA GLN A 118 7.61 -17.64 6.95
C GLN A 118 8.18 -16.44 6.20
N ARG A 119 8.94 -16.69 5.12
CA ARG A 119 9.69 -15.67 4.38
C ARG A 119 9.18 -15.44 2.95
N GLY A 120 7.87 -15.53 2.76
CA GLY A 120 7.22 -15.07 1.53
C GLY A 120 7.16 -16.09 0.40
N VAL A 121 7.24 -17.36 0.75
CA VAL A 121 7.14 -18.47 -0.19
C VAL A 121 5.68 -18.72 -0.57
N GLY A 122 5.43 -19.05 -1.83
CA GLY A 122 4.09 -19.19 -2.41
C GLY A 122 3.93 -18.34 -3.66
N GLU A 123 2.92 -18.65 -4.46
CA GLU A 123 2.67 -18.03 -5.76
C GLU A 123 1.38 -17.21 -5.75
N ASP A 124 1.33 -16.14 -6.53
CA ASP A 124 0.12 -15.39 -6.83
C ASP A 124 0.02 -15.16 -8.34
N ASP A 125 -1.05 -14.50 -8.79
CA ASP A 125 -1.22 -14.12 -10.18
C ASP A 125 -0.93 -12.63 -10.44
N GLY A 126 -0.29 -11.96 -9.48
CA GLY A 126 0.16 -10.57 -9.61
C GLY A 126 -0.96 -9.56 -9.89
N ILE A 127 -0.63 -8.51 -10.66
CA ILE A 127 -1.54 -7.43 -11.06
C ILE A 127 -2.45 -7.90 -12.19
N TYR A 128 -3.70 -7.42 -12.21
CA TYR A 128 -4.60 -7.66 -13.34
C TYR A 128 -4.13 -6.92 -14.61
N TYR A 129 -3.87 -7.70 -15.66
CA TYR A 129 -3.62 -7.19 -17.01
C TYR A 129 -4.80 -7.52 -17.91
N HIS A 130 -5.49 -6.48 -18.38
CA HIS A 130 -6.63 -6.62 -19.26
C HIS A 130 -6.17 -6.97 -20.68
N LYS A 131 -6.77 -8.02 -21.22
CA LYS A 131 -6.67 -8.38 -22.63
C LYS A 131 -8.08 -8.74 -23.07
N SER A 132 -8.46 -8.36 -24.28
CA SER A 132 -9.77 -8.73 -24.79
C SER A 132 -9.75 -9.12 -26.25
N GLN A 133 -10.79 -9.83 -26.64
CA GLN A 133 -11.10 -10.20 -28.01
C GLN A 133 -12.41 -9.54 -28.41
N GLY A 134 -12.36 -8.63 -29.38
CA GLY A 134 -13.57 -8.06 -29.97
C GLY A 134 -14.39 -9.15 -30.65
N MET A 135 -15.69 -9.18 -30.35
CA MET A 135 -16.66 -10.09 -30.92
C MET A 135 -17.56 -9.35 -31.92
N ASP A 136 -18.22 -10.11 -32.79
CA ASP A 136 -19.24 -9.56 -33.69
C ASP A 136 -20.44 -9.02 -32.89
N VAL A 137 -21.37 -8.33 -33.56
CA VAL A 137 -22.64 -7.93 -32.95
C VAL A 137 -23.45 -9.20 -32.64
N ILE A 138 -23.60 -9.53 -31.37
CA ILE A 138 -24.26 -10.77 -30.92
C ILE A 138 -25.75 -10.60 -30.62
N PHE A 139 -26.21 -9.36 -30.48
CA PHE A 139 -27.60 -9.03 -30.20
C PHE A 139 -27.99 -7.75 -30.94
N THR A 140 -29.20 -7.71 -31.49
CA THR A 140 -29.79 -6.52 -32.10
C THR A 140 -31.27 -6.42 -31.75
N TRP A 141 -31.71 -5.23 -31.34
CA TRP A 141 -33.09 -4.97 -30.99
C TRP A 141 -33.52 -3.55 -31.38
N ASP A 142 -34.67 -3.43 -32.04
CA ASP A 142 -35.26 -2.13 -32.39
C ASP A 142 -36.30 -1.76 -31.31
N SER A 143 -35.92 -0.83 -30.45
CA SER A 143 -36.74 -0.29 -29.35
C SER A 143 -37.55 0.92 -29.84
N ASN A 144 -38.72 1.16 -29.24
CA ASN A 144 -39.43 2.43 -29.45
C ASN A 144 -38.81 3.59 -28.65
N TRP A 145 -37.86 3.30 -27.75
CA TRP A 145 -37.33 4.27 -26.79
C TRP A 145 -35.83 4.10 -26.59
N ASP A 146 -35.20 5.21 -26.22
CA ASP A 146 -33.84 5.30 -25.71
C ASP A 146 -33.84 6.07 -24.38
N ARG A 147 -33.69 5.36 -23.26
CA ARG A 147 -33.99 5.90 -21.91
C ARG A 147 -33.29 5.15 -20.78
N ASP A 148 -32.06 4.69 -21.00
CA ASP A 148 -31.30 3.88 -20.05
C ASP A 148 -32.08 2.62 -19.60
N GLN A 149 -32.48 1.79 -20.57
CA GLN A 149 -33.32 0.64 -20.30
C GLN A 149 -32.61 -0.68 -19.99
N TRP A 150 -31.32 -0.80 -20.29
CA TRP A 150 -30.62 -2.08 -20.31
C TRP A 150 -29.93 -2.39 -18.98
N ARG A 151 -30.06 -3.62 -18.49
CA ARG A 151 -29.37 -4.15 -17.30
C ARG A 151 -28.91 -5.57 -17.57
N PHE A 152 -27.90 -6.02 -16.84
CA PHE A 152 -27.43 -7.40 -16.81
C PHE A 152 -27.64 -7.97 -15.40
N ALA A 153 -27.98 -9.24 -15.30
CA ALA A 153 -28.25 -9.90 -14.03
C ALA A 153 -28.07 -11.43 -14.11
N ARG A 154 -27.56 -12.04 -13.04
CA ARG A 154 -27.49 -13.49 -12.82
C ARG A 154 -28.87 -14.02 -12.43
N LEU A 155 -29.77 -14.15 -13.40
CA LEU A 155 -31.17 -14.55 -13.11
C LEU A 155 -31.35 -16.05 -12.88
N PHE A 156 -30.54 -16.89 -13.52
CA PHE A 156 -30.69 -18.35 -13.48
C PHE A 156 -29.44 -19.11 -13.04
N SER A 157 -28.28 -18.45 -13.03
CA SER A 157 -27.01 -19.09 -12.67
C SER A 157 -25.99 -18.05 -12.26
N ARG A 158 -25.10 -18.45 -11.36
CA ARG A 158 -23.98 -17.62 -10.91
C ARG A 158 -22.94 -17.31 -12.00
N ASP A 159 -22.84 -18.16 -13.02
CA ASP A 159 -21.73 -18.14 -13.98
C ASP A 159 -21.96 -17.25 -15.21
N TYR A 160 -23.21 -16.84 -15.46
CA TYR A 160 -23.60 -16.10 -16.68
C TYR A 160 -24.66 -15.07 -16.39
N ASP A 161 -24.48 -13.88 -16.98
CA ASP A 161 -25.44 -12.79 -16.88
C ASP A 161 -26.43 -12.84 -18.05
N ASP A 162 -27.68 -12.57 -17.73
CA ASP A 162 -28.81 -12.47 -18.64
C ASP A 162 -29.14 -10.99 -18.90
N LEU A 163 -29.69 -10.68 -20.09
CA LEU A 163 -30.02 -9.30 -20.48
C LEU A 163 -31.46 -8.98 -20.09
N VAL A 164 -31.66 -7.84 -19.44
CA VAL A 164 -32.97 -7.38 -18.97
C VAL A 164 -33.23 -5.95 -19.46
N ALA A 165 -34.46 -5.66 -19.88
CA ALA A 165 -34.86 -4.29 -20.21
C ALA A 165 -36.24 -3.93 -19.66
N TRP A 166 -36.38 -2.74 -19.07
CA TRP A 166 -37.66 -2.29 -18.53
C TRP A 166 -38.60 -1.70 -19.61
N LEU A 167 -39.88 -2.06 -19.52
CA LEU A 167 -40.97 -1.63 -20.38
C LEU A 167 -41.87 -0.63 -19.68
N ASP A 168 -42.28 0.39 -20.42
CA ASP A 168 -43.38 1.27 -20.02
C ASP A 168 -44.67 0.53 -20.31
N THR A 169 -45.37 0.09 -19.27
CA THR A 169 -46.70 -0.48 -19.43
C THR A 169 -47.74 0.52 -18.97
N THR A 170 -48.96 0.40 -19.47
CA THR A 170 -50.09 1.22 -19.00
C THR A 170 -50.55 0.86 -17.58
N GLY A 171 -49.92 -0.15 -16.96
CA GLY A 171 -50.16 -0.56 -15.58
C GLY A 171 -49.41 0.32 -14.56
N PRO A 172 -49.65 0.10 -13.26
CA PRO A 172 -48.99 0.88 -12.19
C PRO A 172 -47.49 0.60 -12.05
N TYR A 173 -46.96 -0.44 -12.73
CA TYR A 173 -45.58 -0.89 -12.61
C TYR A 173 -44.98 -1.29 -13.97
N PRO A 174 -43.68 -1.05 -14.21
CA PRO A 174 -43.01 -1.47 -15.45
C PRO A 174 -42.88 -3.01 -15.51
N GLU A 175 -43.00 -3.61 -16.69
CA GLU A 175 -42.62 -5.02 -16.91
C GLU A 175 -41.18 -5.10 -17.39
N PHE A 176 -40.53 -6.25 -17.26
CA PHE A 176 -39.17 -6.45 -17.77
C PHE A 176 -39.16 -7.48 -18.90
N VAL A 177 -38.60 -7.13 -20.06
CA VAL A 177 -38.25 -8.11 -21.08
C VAL A 177 -36.97 -8.79 -20.66
N VAL A 178 -36.93 -10.11 -20.78
CA VAL A 178 -35.77 -10.92 -20.45
C VAL A 178 -35.27 -11.63 -21.70
N TRP A 179 -33.97 -11.55 -21.92
CA TRP A 179 -33.26 -12.40 -22.86
C TRP A 179 -32.29 -13.27 -22.07
N SER A 180 -32.58 -14.56 -22.01
CA SER A 180 -31.72 -15.52 -21.32
C SER A 180 -30.46 -15.80 -22.14
N ASN A 181 -29.31 -15.75 -21.49
CA ASN A 181 -28.05 -16.24 -22.03
C ASN A 181 -28.13 -17.77 -22.18
N SER A 182 -27.56 -18.31 -23.26
CA SER A 182 -27.49 -19.75 -23.55
C SER A 182 -26.71 -20.54 -22.50
N ALA A 183 -25.83 -19.87 -21.74
CA ALA A 183 -24.99 -20.48 -20.70
C ALA A 183 -24.12 -21.64 -21.21
N ASP A 184 -23.72 -21.56 -22.48
CA ASP A 184 -22.85 -22.51 -23.17
C ASP A 184 -21.48 -21.88 -23.53
N GLY A 185 -21.20 -20.68 -22.99
CA GLY A 185 -19.99 -19.91 -23.28
C GLY A 185 -19.94 -19.34 -24.70
N GLN A 186 -21.04 -19.32 -25.45
CA GLN A 186 -21.09 -18.78 -26.83
C GLN A 186 -21.76 -17.41 -26.92
N GLY A 187 -22.36 -16.90 -25.84
CA GLY A 187 -22.94 -15.55 -25.79
C GLY A 187 -24.21 -15.41 -26.65
N HIS A 188 -25.05 -16.45 -26.73
CA HIS A 188 -26.32 -16.36 -27.44
C HIS A 188 -27.45 -15.94 -26.51
N PHE A 189 -28.29 -15.02 -26.96
CA PHE A 189 -29.43 -14.51 -26.20
C PHE A 189 -30.76 -14.94 -26.82
N THR A 190 -31.64 -15.51 -26.01
CA THR A 190 -33.01 -15.91 -26.44
C THR A 190 -34.03 -15.09 -25.67
N ASN A 191 -34.94 -14.42 -26.39
CA ASN A 191 -36.07 -13.73 -25.76
C ASN A 191 -37.02 -14.77 -25.14
N ILE A 192 -37.37 -14.58 -23.87
CA ILE A 192 -38.28 -15.44 -23.13
C ILE A 192 -39.47 -14.63 -22.59
N ALA A 193 -40.33 -15.24 -21.77
CA ALA A 193 -41.45 -14.53 -21.17
C ALA A 193 -40.99 -13.31 -20.34
N ASN A 194 -41.82 -12.27 -20.29
CA ASN A 194 -41.56 -11.09 -19.47
C ASN A 194 -41.53 -11.43 -17.98
N MET A 195 -40.67 -10.73 -17.25
CA MET A 195 -40.54 -10.78 -15.80
C MET A 195 -41.33 -9.64 -15.16
N ASN A 196 -42.06 -9.95 -14.09
CA ASN A 196 -42.92 -9.03 -13.36
C ASN A 196 -42.59 -9.18 -11.86
N PRO A 197 -41.54 -8.49 -11.37
CA PRO A 197 -41.19 -8.55 -9.96
C PRO A 197 -42.26 -7.88 -9.10
N ASP A 198 -42.29 -8.13 -7.80
CA ASP A 198 -43.23 -7.42 -6.93
C ASP A 198 -42.66 -6.06 -6.45
N LEU A 199 -41.35 -5.78 -6.61
CA LEU A 199 -40.68 -4.51 -6.28
C LEU A 199 -40.33 -3.64 -7.51
N TYR A 200 -40.55 -2.33 -7.40
CA TYR A 200 -40.38 -1.38 -8.49
C TYR A 200 -39.84 -0.03 -8.02
N CYS A 201 -38.93 0.55 -8.79
CA CYS A 201 -38.38 1.89 -8.59
C CYS A 201 -38.03 2.55 -9.93
N ILE A 202 -37.63 3.82 -9.89
CA ILE A 202 -37.14 4.52 -11.07
C ILE A 202 -35.89 3.82 -11.62
N PRO A 203 -35.67 3.78 -12.96
CA PRO A 203 -34.58 3.00 -13.57
C PRO A 203 -33.18 3.28 -13.02
N ARG A 204 -32.89 4.54 -12.67
CA ARG A 204 -31.60 4.94 -12.08
C ARG A 204 -31.32 4.29 -10.71
N GLY A 205 -32.36 3.91 -9.97
CA GLY A 205 -32.24 3.25 -8.67
C GLY A 205 -32.41 1.74 -8.72
N LEU A 206 -32.55 1.14 -9.91
CA LEU A 206 -32.74 -0.29 -10.07
C LEU A 206 -31.38 -0.97 -10.22
N HIS A 207 -31.06 -1.86 -9.29
CA HIS A 207 -29.85 -2.68 -9.28
C HIS A 207 -30.20 -4.16 -9.20
N PHE A 208 -29.36 -4.97 -9.83
CA PHE A 208 -29.34 -6.42 -9.69
C PHE A 208 -28.05 -6.79 -8.97
N ILE A 209 -28.17 -7.37 -7.78
CA ILE A 209 -27.03 -7.80 -6.97
C ILE A 209 -27.49 -8.88 -5.99
N ASP A 210 -26.68 -9.91 -5.79
CA ASP A 210 -26.95 -11.00 -4.86
C ASP A 210 -26.88 -10.50 -3.41
N MET A 211 -27.98 -10.57 -2.65
CA MET A 211 -28.05 -10.06 -1.27
C MET A 211 -28.05 -11.17 -0.22
N ASN A 212 -28.19 -12.43 -0.62
CA ASN A 212 -28.29 -13.59 0.27
C ASN A 212 -27.20 -14.65 0.03
N ALA A 213 -26.29 -14.41 -0.91
CA ALA A 213 -25.19 -15.29 -1.33
C ALA A 213 -25.65 -16.63 -1.93
N ASP A 214 -26.81 -16.68 -2.59
CA ASP A 214 -27.28 -17.89 -3.29
C ASP A 214 -26.74 -18.02 -4.73
N GLY A 215 -26.01 -17.00 -5.20
CA GLY A 215 -25.41 -16.91 -6.51
C GLY A 215 -26.33 -16.33 -7.58
N LEU A 216 -27.53 -15.89 -7.23
CA LEU A 216 -28.48 -15.24 -8.12
C LEU A 216 -28.66 -13.77 -7.71
N ASP A 217 -28.79 -12.89 -8.69
CA ASP A 217 -28.98 -11.48 -8.38
C ASP A 217 -30.42 -11.19 -7.94
N ASP A 218 -30.54 -10.45 -6.85
CA ASP A 218 -31.78 -9.91 -6.31
C ASP A 218 -32.06 -8.51 -6.86
N ILE A 219 -33.29 -8.04 -6.71
CA ILE A 219 -33.65 -6.66 -7.06
C ILE A 219 -33.44 -5.77 -5.84
N VAL A 220 -32.51 -4.83 -5.95
CA VAL A 220 -32.35 -3.72 -5.02
C VAL A 220 -32.82 -2.43 -5.66
N CYS A 221 -33.76 -1.77 -4.99
CA CYS A 221 -34.24 -0.45 -5.35
C CYS A 221 -33.67 0.60 -4.40
N ILE A 222 -32.96 1.59 -4.93
CA ILE A 222 -32.52 2.77 -4.19
C ILE A 222 -33.52 3.90 -4.48
N ASP A 223 -34.16 4.47 -3.45
CA ASP A 223 -35.08 5.61 -3.65
C ASP A 223 -34.32 6.93 -3.85
N GLY A 224 -35.04 8.02 -4.16
CA GLY A 224 -34.43 9.34 -4.38
C GLY A 224 -33.66 9.90 -3.18
N ASN A 225 -33.94 9.44 -1.97
CA ASN A 225 -33.25 9.83 -0.75
C ASN A 225 -32.05 8.92 -0.44
N GLY A 226 -31.83 7.84 -1.19
CA GLY A 226 -30.76 6.87 -0.95
C GLY A 226 -31.15 5.67 -0.08
N ASN A 227 -32.42 5.48 0.28
CA ASN A 227 -32.84 4.29 1.04
C ASN A 227 -32.87 3.04 0.13
N ALA A 228 -32.48 1.88 0.67
CA ALA A 228 -32.44 0.62 -0.09
C ALA A 228 -33.60 -0.32 0.26
N TYR A 229 -34.19 -0.90 -0.77
CA TYR A 229 -35.33 -1.81 -0.72
C TYR A 229 -35.03 -3.10 -1.47
N LEU A 230 -35.42 -4.25 -0.94
CA LEU A 230 -35.02 -5.57 -1.45
C LEU A 230 -36.20 -6.46 -1.84
N SER A 231 -36.01 -7.16 -2.95
CA SER A 231 -36.85 -8.26 -3.37
C SER A 231 -36.00 -9.41 -3.89
N ILE A 232 -36.21 -10.59 -3.31
CA ILE A 232 -35.37 -11.77 -3.50
C ILE A 232 -35.78 -12.57 -4.72
N ASN A 233 -34.80 -12.97 -5.54
CA ASN A 233 -34.96 -13.94 -6.60
C ASN A 233 -35.29 -15.32 -5.99
N GLN A 234 -36.45 -15.89 -6.34
CA GLN A 234 -36.89 -17.15 -5.72
C GLN A 234 -36.21 -18.41 -6.30
N GLY A 235 -35.24 -18.24 -7.22
CA GLY A 235 -34.51 -19.35 -7.83
C GLY A 235 -35.38 -20.30 -8.66
N ASP A 236 -36.63 -19.91 -8.97
CA ASP A 236 -37.62 -20.75 -9.64
C ASP A 236 -37.67 -20.54 -11.16
N GLY A 237 -36.72 -19.78 -11.70
CA GLY A 237 -36.53 -19.57 -13.13
C GLY A 237 -36.09 -20.84 -13.86
N ASN A 238 -36.43 -20.95 -15.15
CA ASN A 238 -36.03 -22.07 -16.00
C ASN A 238 -35.78 -21.59 -17.43
N ARG A 239 -34.49 -21.46 -17.79
CA ARG A 239 -34.03 -21.07 -19.13
C ARG A 239 -34.63 -21.94 -20.24
N ALA A 240 -34.55 -23.27 -20.09
CA ALA A 240 -35.02 -24.22 -21.11
C ALA A 240 -36.55 -24.18 -21.33
N ALA A 241 -37.32 -23.81 -20.30
CA ALA A 241 -38.76 -23.66 -20.39
C ALA A 241 -39.20 -22.23 -20.78
N GLY A 242 -38.26 -21.30 -20.99
CA GLY A 242 -38.56 -19.89 -21.26
C GLY A 242 -39.29 -19.19 -20.12
N LYS A 243 -39.09 -19.64 -18.87
CA LYS A 243 -39.74 -19.12 -17.66
C LYS A 243 -38.75 -18.24 -16.88
N PRO A 244 -38.93 -16.91 -16.75
CA PRO A 244 -38.09 -16.08 -15.88
C PRO A 244 -38.34 -16.40 -14.39
N PRO A 245 -37.40 -16.06 -13.49
CA PRO A 245 -37.60 -16.20 -12.05
C PRO A 245 -38.70 -15.26 -11.54
N SER A 246 -39.32 -15.67 -10.44
CA SER A 246 -40.19 -14.81 -9.63
C SER A 246 -39.38 -14.10 -8.55
N PHE A 247 -39.88 -12.92 -8.14
CA PHE A 247 -39.26 -12.08 -7.11
C PHE A 247 -40.24 -11.83 -5.97
N LYS A 248 -39.71 -11.78 -4.75
CA LYS A 248 -40.51 -11.56 -3.54
C LYS A 248 -39.87 -10.53 -2.62
N ARG A 249 -40.61 -9.45 -2.33
CA ARG A 249 -40.24 -8.46 -1.32
C ARG A 249 -40.02 -9.10 0.04
N VAL A 250 -38.98 -8.64 0.71
CA VAL A 250 -38.56 -9.16 2.02
C VAL A 250 -39.49 -8.75 3.17
N SER A 251 -40.29 -7.70 2.96
CA SER A 251 -41.34 -7.24 3.89
C SER A 251 -42.39 -6.43 3.13
N ASP A 252 -43.50 -6.06 3.79
CA ASP A 252 -44.54 -5.19 3.21
C ASP A 252 -43.96 -3.85 2.70
N THR A 253 -42.90 -3.35 3.35
CA THR A 253 -42.20 -2.12 2.97
C THR A 253 -41.04 -2.35 2.01
N ALA A 254 -40.50 -3.57 1.95
CA ALA A 254 -39.24 -3.96 1.32
C ALA A 254 -37.98 -3.25 1.85
N LEU A 255 -38.08 -2.31 2.80
CA LEU A 255 -36.96 -1.52 3.29
C LEU A 255 -35.94 -2.40 4.04
N ILE A 256 -34.67 -2.31 3.65
CA ILE A 256 -33.55 -3.02 4.29
C ILE A 256 -32.49 -2.07 4.86
N LYS A 257 -32.39 -0.84 4.35
CA LYS A 257 -31.42 0.16 4.85
C LYS A 257 -31.93 1.59 4.63
N ASN A 258 -31.78 2.43 5.66
CA ASN A 258 -31.96 3.87 5.53
C ASN A 258 -30.70 4.53 4.94
N ASN A 259 -30.86 5.69 4.32
CA ASN A 259 -29.73 6.45 3.78
C ASN A 259 -28.70 6.83 4.85
N GLU A 260 -27.48 7.12 4.39
CA GLU A 260 -26.36 7.61 5.21
C GLU A 260 -26.12 9.10 4.97
N GLY A 261 -27.20 9.88 4.79
CA GLY A 261 -27.13 11.33 4.54
C GLY A 261 -26.91 11.76 3.09
N TYR A 262 -26.77 10.80 2.17
CA TYR A 262 -26.59 11.06 0.74
C TYR A 262 -27.75 10.55 -0.10
N ALA A 263 -28.04 11.27 -1.20
CA ALA A 263 -29.10 10.91 -2.14
C ALA A 263 -28.67 9.78 -3.10
N GLN A 264 -29.63 9.29 -3.87
CA GLN A 264 -29.48 8.14 -4.79
C GLN A 264 -28.24 8.21 -5.70
N ASP A 265 -27.88 9.39 -6.19
CA ASP A 265 -26.78 9.59 -7.14
C ASP A 265 -25.39 9.38 -6.54
N ARG A 266 -25.31 9.21 -5.22
CA ARG A 266 -24.09 8.91 -4.47
C ARG A 266 -24.02 7.46 -3.99
N VAL A 267 -25.07 6.67 -4.18
CA VAL A 267 -25.11 5.29 -3.70
C VAL A 267 -24.49 4.37 -4.74
N VAL A 268 -23.60 3.49 -4.29
CA VAL A 268 -23.05 2.37 -5.06
C VAL A 268 -23.31 1.08 -4.30
N LEU A 269 -23.40 -0.04 -5.00
CA LEU A 269 -23.51 -1.37 -4.40
C LEU A 269 -22.37 -2.23 -4.93
N GLY A 270 -21.84 -3.11 -4.08
CA GLY A 270 -20.86 -4.11 -4.49
C GLY A 270 -20.46 -5.01 -3.34
N ASP A 271 -20.06 -6.24 -3.62
CA ASP A 271 -19.49 -7.17 -2.64
C ASP A 271 -18.02 -6.81 -2.38
N ILE A 272 -17.78 -5.98 -1.36
CA ILE A 272 -16.43 -5.44 -1.11
C ILE A 272 -15.59 -6.41 -0.27
N ASP A 273 -16.22 -7.21 0.58
CA ASP A 273 -15.54 -8.11 1.51
C ASP A 273 -15.44 -9.56 1.00
N GLY A 274 -16.06 -9.86 -0.13
CA GLY A 274 -15.98 -11.13 -0.87
C GLY A 274 -16.74 -12.27 -0.23
N ASP A 275 -17.78 -11.97 0.57
CA ASP A 275 -18.61 -12.98 1.22
C ASP A 275 -19.78 -13.48 0.33
N GLY A 276 -19.96 -12.88 -0.84
CA GLY A 276 -21.00 -13.18 -1.81
C GLY A 276 -22.25 -12.33 -1.68
N ARG A 277 -22.29 -11.39 -0.74
CA ARG A 277 -23.45 -10.51 -0.49
C ARG A 277 -23.12 -9.09 -0.91
N GLY A 278 -24.08 -8.43 -1.55
CA GLY A 278 -23.96 -7.04 -1.93
C GLY A 278 -23.92 -6.11 -0.72
N ASP A 279 -22.91 -5.25 -0.67
CA ASP A 279 -22.76 -4.21 0.36
C ASP A 279 -23.26 -2.85 -0.14
N TYR A 280 -23.63 -2.00 0.83
CA TYR A 280 -24.10 -0.64 0.53
C TYR A 280 -22.96 0.34 0.65
N GLY A 281 -22.67 1.09 -0.41
CA GLY A 281 -21.63 2.11 -0.44
C GLY A 281 -22.17 3.51 -0.74
N ILE A 282 -21.45 4.52 -0.27
CA ILE A 282 -21.68 5.93 -0.61
C ILE A 282 -20.40 6.58 -1.14
N ILE A 283 -20.55 7.50 -2.10
CA ILE A 283 -19.49 8.37 -2.59
C ILE A 283 -19.66 9.76 -1.98
N ASP A 284 -18.74 10.15 -1.10
CA ASP A 284 -18.78 11.46 -0.44
C ASP A 284 -18.41 12.63 -1.37
N ASP A 285 -18.46 13.85 -0.87
CA ASP A 285 -18.19 15.07 -1.65
C ASP A 285 -16.75 15.21 -2.14
N THR A 286 -15.82 14.43 -1.57
CA THR A 286 -14.42 14.37 -2.02
C THR A 286 -14.19 13.25 -3.05
N GLY A 287 -15.20 12.42 -3.30
CA GLY A 287 -15.13 11.26 -4.20
C GLY A 287 -14.63 9.98 -3.52
N ASN A 288 -14.46 10.00 -2.19
CA ASN A 288 -14.10 8.81 -1.43
C ASN A 288 -15.31 7.89 -1.28
N VAL A 289 -15.07 6.58 -1.19
CA VAL A 289 -16.14 5.58 -1.06
C VAL A 289 -16.11 4.94 0.32
N HIS A 290 -17.26 4.98 1.01
CA HIS A 290 -17.46 4.35 2.31
C HIS A 290 -18.48 3.23 2.18
N PHE A 291 -18.29 2.12 2.90
CA PHE A 291 -19.17 0.95 2.81
C PHE A 291 -19.77 0.53 4.15
N TRP A 292 -20.94 -0.09 4.06
CA TRP A 292 -21.59 -0.84 5.12
C TRP A 292 -21.85 -2.25 4.63
N ARG A 293 -21.27 -3.20 5.34
CA ARG A 293 -21.37 -4.63 5.04
C ARG A 293 -22.76 -5.17 5.34
N ASN A 294 -23.32 -5.94 4.42
CA ASN A 294 -24.52 -6.74 4.61
C ASN A 294 -24.18 -7.99 5.45
N GLY A 295 -24.48 -7.94 6.76
CA GLY A 295 -24.16 -9.02 7.67
C GLY A 295 -25.36 -9.88 8.06
N GLY A 296 -25.08 -11.15 8.33
CA GLY A 296 -26.07 -12.17 8.67
C GLY A 296 -25.97 -13.39 7.74
N THR A 297 -26.88 -14.34 7.94
CA THR A 297 -26.91 -15.60 7.15
C THR A 297 -28.25 -15.87 6.48
N LEU A 298 -29.25 -15.01 6.72
CA LEU A 298 -30.60 -15.14 6.16
C LEU A 298 -30.70 -14.51 4.75
N ASP A 299 -31.89 -14.64 4.15
CA ASP A 299 -32.26 -14.00 2.88
C ASP A 299 -32.26 -12.46 2.96
N THR A 300 -32.20 -11.90 4.16
CA THR A 300 -32.20 -10.45 4.39
C THR A 300 -31.02 -10.05 5.24
N PRO A 301 -30.47 -8.83 5.04
CA PRO A 301 -29.50 -8.26 5.98
C PRO A 301 -30.05 -8.30 7.41
N GLU A 302 -29.36 -9.00 8.31
CA GLU A 302 -29.70 -9.01 9.75
C GLU A 302 -29.19 -7.74 10.41
N TYR A 303 -28.06 -7.23 9.93
CA TYR A 303 -27.46 -5.97 10.36
C TYR A 303 -26.57 -5.37 9.26
N TRP A 304 -26.31 -4.06 9.38
CA TRP A 304 -25.36 -3.34 8.54
C TRP A 304 -24.14 -2.92 9.36
N GLN A 305 -22.97 -3.47 9.04
CA GLN A 305 -21.72 -3.17 9.73
C GLN A 305 -20.96 -2.07 8.99
N SER A 306 -20.72 -0.94 9.65
CA SER A 306 -19.89 0.11 9.07
C SER A 306 -18.47 -0.42 8.83
N LEU A 307 -17.99 -0.29 7.60
CA LEU A 307 -16.60 -0.56 7.25
C LEU A 307 -15.80 0.74 7.18
N GLY A 308 -16.44 1.91 7.06
CA GLY A 308 -15.72 3.19 6.89
C GLY A 308 -15.15 3.36 5.48
N LEU A 309 -14.05 4.09 5.37
CA LEU A 309 -13.43 4.47 4.09
C LEU A 309 -12.79 3.26 3.40
N ARG A 310 -13.35 2.80 2.28
CA ARG A 310 -12.80 1.64 1.55
C ARG A 310 -12.12 1.99 0.24
N PHE A 311 -12.37 3.17 -0.32
CA PHE A 311 -11.63 3.64 -1.48
C PHE A 311 -11.35 5.15 -1.40
N GLN A 312 -10.08 5.53 -1.54
CA GLN A 312 -9.66 6.93 -1.63
C GLN A 312 -9.80 7.45 -3.06
N ALA A 313 -10.40 8.62 -3.22
CA ALA A 313 -10.66 9.26 -4.50
C ALA A 313 -9.39 9.39 -5.36
N LYS A 314 -9.51 9.07 -6.65
CA LYS A 314 -8.40 9.17 -7.63
C LYS A 314 -8.46 10.43 -8.51
N GLY A 315 -9.22 11.45 -8.09
CA GLY A 315 -9.29 12.73 -8.79
C GLY A 315 -9.87 12.67 -10.21
N LYS A 316 -10.72 11.68 -10.52
CA LYS A 316 -11.26 11.44 -11.88
C LYS A 316 -12.42 12.35 -12.29
N GLY A 317 -12.84 13.27 -11.41
CA GLY A 317 -13.91 14.23 -11.68
C GLY A 317 -15.30 13.63 -11.51
N ASP A 318 -15.99 13.34 -12.61
CA ASP A 318 -17.41 12.95 -12.60
C ASP A 318 -17.64 11.57 -11.98
N ILE A 319 -18.29 11.56 -10.80
CA ILE A 319 -18.58 10.36 -10.00
C ILE A 319 -19.51 9.37 -10.70
N ARG A 320 -20.28 9.80 -11.72
CA ARG A 320 -21.13 8.89 -12.51
C ARG A 320 -20.32 7.87 -13.32
N GLY A 321 -19.01 8.06 -13.42
CA GLY A 321 -18.10 7.06 -13.97
C GLY A 321 -17.79 5.91 -13.01
N VAL A 322 -18.02 6.05 -11.71
CA VAL A 322 -17.65 5.06 -10.70
C VAL A 322 -18.61 3.88 -10.72
N ARG A 323 -18.06 2.67 -10.73
CA ARG A 323 -18.78 1.38 -10.66
C ARG A 323 -18.02 0.37 -9.81
N PHE A 324 -18.74 -0.62 -9.31
CA PHE A 324 -18.18 -1.77 -8.59
C PHE A 324 -18.58 -3.04 -9.35
N GLU A 325 -17.58 -3.78 -9.82
CA GLU A 325 -17.76 -4.91 -10.74
C GLU A 325 -16.61 -5.90 -10.57
N ASP A 326 -16.89 -7.20 -10.40
CA ASP A 326 -15.89 -8.28 -10.38
C ASP A 326 -15.33 -8.57 -11.80
N ILE A 327 -14.33 -7.78 -12.22
CA ILE A 327 -13.78 -7.82 -13.59
C ILE A 327 -12.89 -9.05 -13.82
N ASN A 328 -12.27 -9.55 -12.74
CA ASN A 328 -11.25 -10.59 -12.77
C ASN A 328 -11.82 -11.98 -12.39
N GLY A 329 -13.06 -12.04 -11.93
CA GLY A 329 -13.77 -13.26 -11.56
C GLY A 329 -13.35 -13.83 -10.21
N ASP A 330 -12.77 -13.05 -9.30
CA ASP A 330 -12.33 -13.55 -7.99
C ASP A 330 -13.44 -13.58 -6.94
N GLY A 331 -14.59 -12.98 -7.26
CA GLY A 331 -15.76 -12.88 -6.39
C GLY A 331 -15.74 -11.70 -5.43
N ARG A 332 -14.90 -10.69 -5.68
CA ARG A 332 -14.92 -9.38 -5.01
C ARG A 332 -15.12 -8.30 -6.07
N ASP A 333 -15.93 -7.30 -5.77
CA ASP A 333 -16.16 -6.22 -6.73
C ASP A 333 -14.99 -5.22 -6.73
N ASP A 334 -14.50 -4.95 -7.93
CA ASP A 334 -13.39 -4.05 -8.20
C ASP A 334 -13.88 -2.61 -8.37
N TRP A 335 -13.04 -1.62 -8.09
CA TRP A 335 -13.38 -0.22 -8.37
C TRP A 335 -13.06 0.11 -9.83
N LEU A 336 -14.06 0.60 -10.55
CA LEU A 336 -13.94 1.04 -11.94
C LEU A 336 -14.28 2.52 -12.05
N TRP A 337 -13.56 3.25 -12.90
CA TRP A 337 -14.00 4.54 -13.41
C TRP A 337 -14.06 4.55 -14.93
N VAL A 338 -15.25 4.80 -15.46
CA VAL A 338 -15.55 4.82 -16.90
C VAL A 338 -15.58 6.27 -17.40
N SER A 339 -14.80 6.60 -18.43
CA SER A 339 -14.77 7.91 -19.07
C SER A 339 -16.06 8.16 -19.88
N THR A 340 -16.25 9.38 -20.38
CA THR A 340 -17.43 9.72 -21.19
C THR A 340 -17.49 8.97 -22.52
N VAL A 341 -16.37 8.39 -22.97
CA VAL A 341 -16.24 7.59 -24.20
C VAL A 341 -15.98 6.11 -23.92
N GLY A 342 -16.09 5.68 -22.66
CA GLY A 342 -16.00 4.27 -22.26
C GLY A 342 -14.60 3.77 -21.88
N GLU A 343 -13.57 4.60 -21.92
CA GLU A 343 -12.26 4.18 -21.39
C GLU A 343 -12.41 3.86 -19.91
N THR A 344 -11.80 2.79 -19.43
CA THR A 344 -12.03 2.33 -18.05
C THR A 344 -10.72 2.18 -17.32
N GLU A 345 -10.60 2.81 -16.16
CA GLU A 345 -9.57 2.53 -15.17
C GLU A 345 -10.10 1.54 -14.15
N THR A 346 -9.26 0.59 -13.73
CA THR A 346 -9.65 -0.49 -12.83
C THR A 346 -8.65 -0.59 -11.69
N TRP A 347 -9.17 -0.74 -10.47
CA TRP A 347 -8.41 -1.10 -9.29
C TRP A 347 -9.02 -2.38 -8.71
N THR A 348 -8.27 -3.48 -8.73
CA THR A 348 -8.76 -4.77 -8.27
C THR A 348 -8.76 -4.86 -6.75
N ASN A 349 -9.81 -5.44 -6.19
CA ASN A 349 -10.04 -5.64 -4.77
C ASN A 349 -9.39 -6.94 -4.28
N ALA A 350 -8.64 -6.88 -3.17
CA ALA A 350 -8.21 -8.08 -2.44
C ALA A 350 -8.41 -7.89 -0.93
N ARG A 351 -8.59 -9.00 -0.20
CA ARG A 351 -8.59 -8.99 1.26
C ARG A 351 -7.28 -8.42 1.81
N SER A 352 -7.32 -7.75 2.95
CA SER A 352 -6.12 -7.26 3.66
C SER A 352 -5.85 -8.07 4.93
N CYS A 353 -4.57 -8.20 5.29
CA CYS A 353 -4.16 -8.69 6.61
C CYS A 353 -4.12 -7.59 7.68
N GLN A 354 -4.40 -6.34 7.32
CA GLN A 354 -4.45 -5.24 8.27
C GLN A 354 -5.64 -5.40 9.23
N GLN A 355 -5.35 -5.47 10.53
CA GLN A 355 -6.35 -5.41 11.59
C GLN A 355 -7.17 -4.13 11.53
N GLY A 356 -8.36 -4.17 12.10
CA GLY A 356 -9.12 -2.98 12.41
C GLY A 356 -10.25 -3.30 13.37
N SER A 357 -11.09 -2.30 13.61
CA SER A 357 -12.27 -2.44 14.46
C SER A 357 -13.54 -2.11 13.68
N LEU A 358 -14.71 -2.19 14.30
CA LEU A 358 -15.94 -1.77 13.66
C LEU A 358 -15.81 -0.30 13.18
N GLY A 359 -16.03 -0.05 11.89
CA GLY A 359 -15.84 1.25 11.26
C GLY A 359 -14.47 1.47 10.60
N ASP A 360 -13.50 0.57 10.81
CA ASP A 360 -12.15 0.67 10.22
C ASP A 360 -11.49 -0.69 9.88
N GLY A 361 -12.16 -1.83 10.09
CA GLY A 361 -11.65 -3.16 9.76
C GLY A 361 -12.22 -3.75 8.47
N LEU A 362 -11.78 -4.97 8.12
CA LEU A 362 -11.95 -5.58 6.78
C LEU A 362 -11.43 -4.66 5.67
N ASN A 363 -10.19 -4.22 5.85
CA ASN A 363 -9.51 -3.34 4.91
C ASN A 363 -9.35 -4.02 3.54
N VAL A 364 -9.31 -3.20 2.49
CA VAL A 364 -9.14 -3.64 1.10
C VAL A 364 -7.73 -3.29 0.61
N ALA A 365 -7.06 -4.27 0.05
CA ALA A 365 -5.74 -4.11 -0.55
C ALA A 365 -5.85 -3.92 -2.06
N TRP A 366 -5.94 -2.66 -2.49
CA TRP A 366 -6.14 -2.30 -3.89
C TRP A 366 -4.88 -2.45 -4.75
N ARG A 367 -5.04 -2.99 -5.96
CA ARG A 367 -4.00 -2.99 -7.01
C ARG A 367 -4.56 -2.40 -8.30
N GLN A 368 -3.90 -1.40 -8.88
CA GLN A 368 -4.31 -0.87 -10.18
C GLN A 368 -4.07 -1.92 -11.28
N GLY A 369 -5.07 -2.17 -12.10
CA GLY A 369 -4.95 -2.99 -13.31
C GLY A 369 -4.56 -2.17 -14.54
N PHE A 370 -3.95 -2.82 -15.53
CA PHE A 370 -3.48 -2.16 -16.76
C PHE A 370 -3.90 -2.90 -18.02
N LEU A 371 -3.95 -2.22 -19.17
CA LEU A 371 -4.01 -2.89 -20.46
C LEU A 371 -2.75 -3.76 -20.65
N ASN A 372 -2.91 -4.97 -21.17
CA ASN A 372 -1.81 -5.91 -21.36
C ASN A 372 -0.68 -5.31 -22.21
N GLY A 373 0.53 -5.27 -21.65
CA GLY A 373 1.72 -4.66 -22.24
C GLY A 373 1.95 -3.19 -21.87
N GLN A 374 1.10 -2.60 -21.03
CA GLN A 374 1.25 -1.24 -20.48
C GLN A 374 1.57 -1.31 -18.98
N SER A 375 2.17 -0.24 -18.44
CA SER A 375 2.44 -0.07 -17.00
C SER A 375 1.75 1.17 -16.40
N SER A 376 0.90 1.84 -17.18
CA SER A 376 0.09 2.98 -16.78
C SER A 376 -1.14 3.10 -17.69
N GLY A 377 -2.12 3.91 -17.29
CA GLY A 377 -3.32 4.18 -18.09
C GLY A 377 -4.49 3.25 -17.81
N TYR A 378 -5.39 3.14 -18.79
CA TYR A 378 -6.66 2.42 -18.68
C TYR A 378 -6.50 0.91 -18.89
N THR A 379 -7.40 0.10 -18.32
CA THR A 379 -7.56 -1.32 -18.66
C THR A 379 -8.32 -1.48 -19.98
N HIS A 380 -9.30 -0.63 -20.24
CA HIS A 380 -10.12 -0.64 -21.45
C HIS A 380 -9.97 0.67 -22.21
N LEU A 381 -9.75 0.61 -23.52
CA LEU A 381 -9.52 1.79 -24.38
C LEU A 381 -10.82 2.52 -24.81
N GLY A 382 -11.97 2.05 -24.33
CA GLY A 382 -13.26 2.63 -24.67
C GLY A 382 -13.68 2.42 -26.11
N VAL A 383 -14.68 3.21 -26.52
CA VAL A 383 -15.40 3.07 -27.79
C VAL A 383 -15.55 4.41 -28.51
N ALA A 384 -14.61 5.33 -28.31
CA ALA A 384 -14.64 6.68 -28.89
C ALA A 384 -14.82 6.69 -30.43
N VAL A 385 -14.38 5.64 -31.12
CA VAL A 385 -14.56 5.47 -32.57
C VAL A 385 -16.04 5.38 -33.01
N TYR A 386 -16.94 5.07 -32.08
CA TYR A 386 -18.38 4.99 -32.31
C TYR A 386 -19.12 6.27 -31.90
N ALA A 387 -18.42 7.28 -31.40
CA ALA A 387 -19.03 8.57 -31.10
C ALA A 387 -19.48 9.26 -32.40
N THR A 388 -20.68 9.83 -32.38
CA THR A 388 -21.19 10.69 -33.46
C THR A 388 -21.39 12.11 -32.96
N ASP A 389 -21.68 13.04 -33.88
CA ASP A 389 -22.03 14.42 -33.51
C ASP A 389 -23.32 14.45 -32.66
N GLU A 390 -24.23 13.50 -32.86
CA GLU A 390 -25.47 13.34 -32.12
C GLU A 390 -25.29 12.60 -30.78
N GLU A 391 -24.34 11.67 -30.69
CA GLU A 391 -24.10 10.84 -29.50
C GLU A 391 -22.60 10.74 -29.20
N SER A 392 -22.08 11.73 -28.46
CA SER A 392 -20.68 11.80 -28.02
C SER A 392 -20.44 11.31 -26.58
N TYR A 393 -21.51 11.19 -25.79
CA TYR A 393 -21.46 10.66 -24.43
C TYR A 393 -21.90 9.18 -24.45
N LEU A 394 -20.93 8.27 -24.45
CA LEU A 394 -21.13 6.82 -24.60
C LEU A 394 -21.10 6.06 -23.28
N ARG A 395 -20.75 6.70 -22.16
CA ARG A 395 -20.62 6.05 -20.84
C ARG A 395 -21.85 5.23 -20.45
N ASP A 396 -23.05 5.77 -20.64
CA ASP A 396 -24.32 5.11 -20.25
C ASP A 396 -24.67 3.92 -21.16
N ARG A 397 -23.85 3.66 -22.18
CA ARG A 397 -23.97 2.48 -23.07
C ARG A 397 -23.00 1.37 -22.71
N ILE A 398 -22.10 1.61 -21.77
CA ILE A 398 -21.09 0.64 -21.34
C ILE A 398 -21.61 -0.17 -20.18
N PHE A 399 -21.41 -1.48 -20.21
CA PHE A 399 -21.74 -2.43 -19.16
C PHE A 399 -20.61 -3.45 -19.00
N PHE A 400 -20.54 -4.08 -17.84
CA PHE A 400 -19.68 -5.22 -17.59
C PHE A 400 -20.58 -6.41 -17.26
N ALA A 401 -20.37 -7.53 -17.94
CA ALA A 401 -21.26 -8.69 -17.78
C ALA A 401 -20.55 -9.99 -18.19
N ARG A 402 -20.84 -11.09 -17.50
CA ARG A 402 -20.37 -12.44 -17.78
C ARG A 402 -21.16 -13.03 -18.96
N ILE A 403 -20.85 -12.57 -20.18
CA ILE A 403 -21.51 -13.03 -21.40
C ILE A 403 -20.95 -14.38 -21.82
N TYR A 404 -19.62 -14.45 -21.91
CA TYR A 404 -18.88 -15.66 -22.27
C TYR A 404 -18.42 -16.46 -21.05
N GLY A 405 -18.35 -15.82 -19.87
CA GLY A 405 -18.00 -16.47 -18.62
C GLY A 405 -16.61 -17.11 -18.63
N GLU A 406 -15.64 -16.50 -19.32
CA GLU A 406 -14.28 -17.05 -19.42
C GLU A 406 -13.70 -17.20 -18.01
N PRO A 407 -13.31 -18.41 -17.58
CA PRO A 407 -12.77 -18.59 -16.25
C PRO A 407 -11.46 -17.82 -16.09
N SER A 408 -11.23 -17.25 -14.91
CA SER A 408 -9.88 -16.87 -14.52
C SER A 408 -9.10 -18.13 -14.12
N ALA A 409 -7.78 -18.13 -14.33
CA ALA A 409 -6.92 -19.24 -13.95
C ALA A 409 -7.03 -19.58 -12.46
N PHE A 410 -7.38 -18.60 -11.63
CA PHE A 410 -7.54 -18.77 -10.19
C PHE A 410 -8.87 -18.21 -9.65
N GLY A 411 -9.75 -17.67 -10.50
CA GLY A 411 -11.01 -17.05 -10.07
C GLY A 411 -12.05 -18.00 -9.50
N ASN A 412 -12.97 -17.45 -8.70
CA ASN A 412 -14.12 -18.15 -8.16
C ASN A 412 -15.32 -18.13 -9.11
N LEU A 413 -15.35 -17.17 -10.04
CA LEU A 413 -16.38 -16.88 -11.03
C LEU A 413 -15.76 -16.69 -12.42
N GLY A 414 -16.60 -16.66 -13.45
CA GLY A 414 -16.19 -16.20 -14.78
C GLY A 414 -15.87 -14.70 -14.79
N LYS A 415 -14.90 -14.29 -15.59
CA LYS A 415 -14.55 -12.88 -15.78
C LYS A 415 -15.69 -12.14 -16.48
N GLN A 416 -15.92 -10.88 -16.13
CA GLN A 416 -16.87 -10.03 -16.83
C GLN A 416 -16.27 -9.46 -18.13
N ASP A 417 -17.09 -9.42 -19.18
CA ASP A 417 -16.76 -8.88 -20.50
C ASP A 417 -17.13 -7.40 -20.60
N TYR A 418 -16.41 -6.63 -21.42
CA TYR A 418 -16.76 -5.23 -21.71
C TYR A 418 -17.85 -5.19 -22.79
N VAL A 419 -19.01 -4.64 -22.46
CA VAL A 419 -20.20 -4.61 -23.32
C VAL A 419 -20.54 -3.18 -23.70
N PHE A 420 -20.73 -2.93 -25.00
CA PHE A 420 -21.22 -1.66 -25.54
C PHE A 420 -22.56 -1.88 -26.25
N MET A 421 -23.58 -1.17 -25.77
CA MET A 421 -24.89 -1.11 -26.42
C MET A 421 -24.89 0.04 -27.43
N GLN A 422 -24.36 -0.22 -28.64
CA GLN A 422 -24.33 0.76 -29.72
C GLN A 422 -25.76 1.15 -30.10
N HIS A 423 -26.02 2.46 -30.22
CA HIS A 423 -27.32 3.01 -30.58
C HIS A 423 -27.31 3.63 -31.98
N GLU A 424 -28.43 3.50 -32.70
CA GLU A 424 -28.73 4.17 -33.96
C GLU A 424 -30.21 4.59 -33.98
N ALA A 425 -30.49 5.87 -34.22
CA ALA A 425 -31.85 6.35 -34.46
C ALA A 425 -32.29 5.99 -35.89
N LEU A 426 -33.45 5.36 -36.03
CA LEU A 426 -34.00 4.91 -37.30
C LEU A 426 -35.00 5.91 -37.88
N ASP A 427 -35.13 5.92 -39.21
CA ASP A 427 -36.07 6.79 -39.94
C ASP A 427 -37.54 6.60 -39.53
N ASP A 428 -37.91 5.45 -38.97
CA ASP A 428 -39.26 5.13 -38.50
C ASP A 428 -39.53 5.62 -37.06
N GLY A 429 -38.57 6.34 -36.45
CA GLY A 429 -38.66 6.86 -35.09
C GLY A 429 -38.30 5.86 -34.01
N LYS A 430 -37.83 4.66 -34.37
CA LYS A 430 -37.29 3.68 -33.42
C LYS A 430 -35.80 3.88 -33.17
N HIS A 431 -35.32 3.20 -32.16
CA HIS A 431 -33.93 3.19 -31.71
C HIS A 431 -33.38 1.77 -31.81
N ARG A 432 -32.44 1.54 -32.72
CA ARG A 432 -31.73 0.26 -32.85
C ARG A 432 -30.61 0.20 -31.83
N PHE A 433 -30.57 -0.89 -31.08
CA PHE A 433 -29.49 -1.23 -30.17
C PHE A 433 -28.75 -2.46 -30.68
N GLN A 434 -27.44 -2.36 -30.80
CA GLN A 434 -26.55 -3.44 -31.19
C GLN A 434 -25.54 -3.71 -30.08
N MET A 435 -25.56 -4.92 -29.53
CA MET A 435 -24.61 -5.31 -28.49
C MET A 435 -23.28 -5.72 -29.12
N ARG A 436 -22.24 -4.96 -28.83
CA ARG A 436 -20.84 -5.31 -29.12
C ARG A 436 -20.17 -5.73 -27.84
N VAL A 437 -19.45 -6.84 -27.88
CA VAL A 437 -18.78 -7.40 -26.69
C VAL A 437 -17.31 -7.58 -26.98
N TRP A 438 -16.48 -7.20 -26.01
CA TRP A 438 -15.07 -7.52 -25.97
C TRP A 438 -14.88 -8.58 -24.90
N LYS A 439 -14.74 -9.84 -25.35
CA LYS A 439 -14.56 -10.99 -24.48
C LYS A 439 -13.30 -10.81 -23.64
N ASN A 440 -13.40 -10.91 -22.33
CA ASN A 440 -12.30 -10.70 -21.39
C ASN A 440 -11.38 -11.94 -21.35
N LEU A 441 -10.16 -11.74 -21.83
CA LEU A 441 -9.06 -12.70 -21.82
C LEU A 441 -7.95 -12.28 -20.85
N GLY A 442 -8.20 -11.26 -20.02
CA GLY A 442 -7.27 -10.78 -19.01
C GLY A 442 -7.02 -11.80 -17.91
N SER A 443 -5.99 -11.54 -17.11
CA SER A 443 -5.55 -12.39 -16.01
C SER A 443 -4.83 -11.57 -14.95
N GLY A 444 -4.74 -12.12 -13.74
CA GLY A 444 -4.09 -11.49 -12.60
C GLY A 444 -5.08 -10.82 -11.65
N GLY A 445 -4.58 -10.44 -10.48
CA GLY A 445 -5.35 -9.74 -9.47
C GLY A 445 -6.26 -10.62 -8.61
N THR A 446 -6.35 -11.94 -8.86
CA THR A 446 -7.44 -12.75 -8.31
C THR A 446 -7.15 -13.43 -6.99
N LYS A 447 -5.88 -13.69 -6.64
CA LYS A 447 -5.49 -14.38 -5.40
C LYS A 447 -4.27 -13.74 -4.73
N LEU A 448 -4.17 -13.98 -3.42
CA LEU A 448 -2.98 -13.67 -2.63
C LEU A 448 -2.10 -14.91 -2.49
N LYS A 449 -0.80 -14.69 -2.28
CA LYS A 449 0.15 -15.77 -1.99
C LYS A 449 -0.29 -16.63 -0.80
N ALA A 450 -0.72 -15.99 0.28
CA ALA A 450 -1.17 -16.65 1.51
C ALA A 450 -2.44 -17.51 1.34
N ASP A 451 -3.19 -17.35 0.25
CA ASP A 451 -4.42 -18.13 0.07
C ASP A 451 -4.16 -19.64 -0.17
N GLY A 452 -2.90 -20.02 -0.44
CA GLY A 452 -2.49 -21.41 -0.59
C GLY A 452 -2.07 -22.09 0.71
N ASP A 453 -1.91 -21.33 1.79
CA ASP A 453 -1.23 -21.79 3.00
C ASP A 453 -2.09 -22.80 3.78
N LYS A 454 -1.46 -23.94 4.12
CA LYS A 454 -2.00 -24.99 4.97
C LYS A 454 -0.86 -25.54 5.84
N TYR A 455 -1.22 -26.11 6.98
CA TYR A 455 -0.27 -26.65 7.94
C TYR A 455 -0.76 -28.01 8.43
N CYS A 456 0.15 -28.98 8.52
CA CYS A 456 -0.14 -30.33 8.99
C CYS A 456 1.17 -31.13 9.13
N ASN A 457 1.25 -32.08 10.04
CA ASN A 457 2.33 -33.06 10.17
C ASN A 457 2.39 -34.04 8.97
N MET A 458 2.88 -33.56 7.83
CA MET A 458 2.96 -34.32 6.56
C MET A 458 4.20 -35.22 6.50
N MET A 459 5.28 -34.82 7.16
CA MET A 459 6.54 -35.57 7.25
C MET A 459 6.48 -36.71 8.26
N GLY A 460 5.50 -36.72 9.15
CA GLY A 460 5.38 -37.67 10.26
C GLY A 460 6.41 -37.46 11.35
N HIS A 461 6.59 -36.22 11.79
CA HIS A 461 7.44 -35.90 12.94
C HIS A 461 6.87 -36.55 14.20
N ALA A 462 7.74 -37.21 14.96
CA ALA A 462 7.34 -37.97 16.15
C ALA A 462 6.82 -37.10 17.31
N ASP A 463 7.15 -35.81 17.32
CA ASP A 463 6.62 -34.81 18.24
C ASP A 463 5.30 -34.18 17.74
N GLY A 464 4.83 -34.55 16.55
CA GLY A 464 3.55 -34.09 16.01
C GLY A 464 3.57 -32.70 15.38
N ARG A 465 4.73 -32.02 15.35
CA ARG A 465 4.82 -30.66 14.81
C ARG A 465 4.39 -30.58 13.33
N ASP A 466 3.73 -29.50 12.97
CA ASP A 466 3.19 -29.27 11.65
C ASP A 466 4.25 -28.78 10.66
N ASP A 467 4.14 -29.25 9.42
CA ASP A 467 4.85 -28.73 8.26
C ASP A 467 4.03 -27.66 7.53
N TYR A 468 4.70 -26.86 6.68
CA TYR A 468 4.04 -25.87 5.83
C TYR A 468 3.78 -26.45 4.43
N ILE A 469 2.52 -26.46 4.01
CA ILE A 469 2.07 -26.92 2.70
C ILE A 469 1.49 -25.72 1.95
N TRP A 470 2.05 -25.39 0.80
CA TRP A 470 1.47 -24.39 -0.10
C TRP A 470 0.69 -25.08 -1.23
N THR A 471 -0.61 -24.77 -1.34
CA THR A 471 -1.56 -25.41 -2.26
C THR A 471 -2.01 -24.48 -3.39
N TRP A 472 -1.71 -24.86 -4.63
CA TRP A 472 -2.21 -24.21 -5.85
C TRP A 472 -3.74 -24.24 -5.92
N SER A 473 -4.37 -23.27 -6.60
CA SER A 473 -5.84 -23.24 -6.78
C SER A 473 -6.41 -24.52 -7.37
N THR A 474 -5.64 -25.23 -8.19
CA THR A 474 -5.99 -26.48 -8.87
C THR A 474 -5.64 -27.74 -8.07
N GLY A 475 -5.01 -27.58 -6.91
CA GLY A 475 -4.81 -28.63 -5.90
C GLY A 475 -3.41 -29.24 -5.84
N GLU A 476 -2.48 -28.83 -6.71
CA GLU A 476 -1.07 -29.22 -6.55
C GLU A 476 -0.51 -28.67 -5.22
N MET A 477 0.30 -29.46 -4.51
CA MET A 477 0.85 -29.09 -3.21
C MET A 477 2.37 -29.14 -3.19
N VAL A 478 2.98 -28.10 -2.63
CA VAL A 478 4.43 -27.98 -2.38
C VAL A 478 4.66 -27.96 -0.87
N LEU A 479 5.58 -28.80 -0.41
CA LEU A 479 5.88 -28.96 1.02
C LEU A 479 7.17 -28.22 1.40
N TYR A 480 7.13 -27.64 2.60
CA TYR A 480 8.27 -27.10 3.32
C TYR A 480 8.29 -27.73 4.72
N ALA A 481 9.22 -28.66 4.93
CA ALA A 481 9.31 -29.42 6.16
C ALA A 481 9.77 -28.54 7.34
N ASN A 482 9.16 -28.73 8.50
CA ASN A 482 9.51 -28.02 9.72
C ASN A 482 10.88 -28.48 10.24
N ARG A 483 11.79 -27.52 10.48
CA ARG A 483 13.15 -27.80 10.99
C ARG A 483 13.20 -28.09 12.50
N GLY A 484 12.08 -27.99 13.21
CA GLY A 484 12.00 -28.17 14.66
C GLY A 484 12.66 -27.04 15.44
N LYS A 485 12.71 -25.82 14.87
CA LYS A 485 13.24 -24.63 15.55
C LYS A 485 12.14 -24.07 16.46
N LYS A 486 12.50 -23.70 17.69
CA LYS A 486 11.60 -23.00 18.63
C LYS A 486 11.80 -21.48 18.63
N TYR A 487 12.91 -21.03 18.05
CA TYR A 487 13.29 -19.63 17.91
C TYR A 487 14.01 -19.42 16.58
N ILE A 488 13.78 -18.30 15.92
CA ILE A 488 14.37 -17.91 14.64
C ILE A 488 14.77 -16.42 14.66
N SER A 489 15.88 -16.10 14.01
CA SER A 489 16.27 -14.71 13.70
C SER A 489 16.12 -14.46 12.20
N ASP A 490 15.79 -13.22 11.81
CA ASP A 490 15.72 -12.83 10.39
C ASP A 490 17.05 -13.01 9.65
N SER A 491 18.17 -13.01 10.38
CA SER A 491 19.50 -13.27 9.81
C SER A 491 19.83 -14.76 9.63
N ASP A 492 18.97 -15.68 10.11
CA ASP A 492 19.22 -17.12 9.99
C ASP A 492 19.12 -17.55 8.52
N PRO A 493 20.19 -18.03 7.87
CA PRO A 493 20.18 -18.35 6.45
C PRO A 493 19.37 -19.60 6.10
N GLU A 494 19.14 -20.50 7.06
CA GLU A 494 18.41 -21.76 6.84
C GLU A 494 16.90 -21.60 7.00
N GLY A 495 16.46 -20.50 7.65
CA GLY A 495 15.05 -20.21 7.93
C GLY A 495 14.40 -21.23 8.88
N TYR A 496 13.07 -21.15 9.00
CA TYR A 496 12.27 -22.08 9.81
C TYR A 496 11.92 -23.38 9.05
N TRP A 497 11.85 -23.30 7.71
CA TRP A 497 11.37 -24.37 6.85
C TRP A 497 12.44 -24.92 5.90
N GLU A 498 12.35 -26.21 5.58
CA GLU A 498 13.15 -26.91 4.58
C GLU A 498 12.35 -27.18 3.30
N PRO A 499 12.73 -26.66 2.13
CA PRO A 499 11.99 -26.93 0.89
C PRO A 499 12.08 -28.40 0.49
N MET A 500 10.93 -29.08 0.36
CA MET A 500 10.83 -30.47 -0.08
C MET A 500 10.36 -30.60 -1.54
N GLY A 501 9.77 -29.54 -2.11
CA GLY A 501 9.24 -29.50 -3.46
C GLY A 501 7.80 -30.00 -3.57
N THR A 502 7.34 -30.28 -4.78
CA THR A 502 5.99 -30.77 -5.05
C THR A 502 5.80 -32.20 -4.52
N ILE A 503 4.84 -32.40 -3.61
CA ILE A 503 4.56 -33.70 -2.97
C ILE A 503 3.29 -34.36 -3.50
N PHE A 504 2.36 -33.57 -4.04
CA PHE A 504 1.07 -34.03 -4.53
C PHE A 504 0.69 -33.30 -5.81
N THR A 505 0.42 -34.08 -6.86
CA THR A 505 -0.21 -33.60 -8.09
C THR A 505 -1.58 -34.27 -8.19
N PRO A 506 -2.68 -33.51 -8.11
CA PRO A 506 -4.01 -34.09 -8.04
C PRO A 506 -4.36 -34.81 -9.35
N PRO A 507 -5.14 -35.91 -9.30
CA PRO A 507 -5.51 -36.68 -10.50
C PRO A 507 -6.42 -35.92 -11.48
N ARG A 508 -6.99 -34.80 -11.03
CA ARG A 508 -7.87 -33.88 -11.75
C ARG A 508 -7.81 -32.52 -11.05
N ASN A 509 -8.29 -31.45 -11.69
CA ASN A 509 -8.41 -30.16 -11.00
C ASN A 509 -9.27 -30.32 -9.74
N MET A 510 -8.67 -30.04 -8.60
CA MET A 510 -9.29 -30.09 -7.27
C MET A 510 -9.12 -28.71 -6.67
N ASN A 511 -10.22 -27.97 -6.46
CA ASN A 511 -10.09 -26.62 -5.91
C ASN A 511 -9.46 -26.70 -4.51
N ARG A 512 -8.45 -25.88 -4.21
CA ARG A 512 -7.75 -25.90 -2.91
C ARG A 512 -8.65 -25.73 -1.68
N ARG A 513 -9.80 -25.08 -1.85
CA ARG A 513 -10.80 -24.90 -0.78
C ARG A 513 -11.52 -26.21 -0.43
N ASP A 514 -11.49 -27.19 -1.34
CA ASP A 514 -12.09 -28.52 -1.18
C ASP A 514 -11.07 -29.57 -0.72
N LEU A 515 -9.79 -29.18 -0.55
CA LEU A 515 -8.72 -30.04 -0.08
C LEU A 515 -8.41 -29.73 1.38
N HIS A 516 -8.52 -30.73 2.24
CA HIS A 516 -8.26 -30.64 3.68
C HIS A 516 -7.07 -31.54 4.02
N LEU A 517 -6.34 -31.17 5.07
CA LEU A 517 -5.25 -31.97 5.61
C LEU A 517 -5.66 -32.38 7.02
N ALA A 518 -5.64 -33.68 7.29
CA ALA A 518 -5.88 -34.25 8.62
C ALA A 518 -5.50 -35.74 8.60
N ASP A 519 -5.21 -36.32 9.76
CA ASP A 519 -4.98 -37.75 9.91
C ASP A 519 -6.30 -38.52 9.68
N TRP A 520 -6.35 -39.33 8.62
CA TRP A 520 -7.51 -40.13 8.28
C TRP A 520 -7.42 -41.54 8.84
N ASP A 521 -6.24 -42.14 8.85
CA ASP A 521 -6.03 -43.55 9.18
C ASP A 521 -5.54 -43.83 10.62
N GLY A 522 -5.37 -42.79 11.42
CA GLY A 522 -5.03 -42.79 12.84
C GLY A 522 -3.57 -43.10 13.11
N ASP A 523 -2.68 -42.93 12.14
CA ASP A 523 -1.25 -43.20 12.26
C ASP A 523 -0.42 -42.00 12.77
N ASN A 524 -1.08 -40.87 13.03
CA ASN A 524 -0.54 -39.58 13.49
C ASN A 524 0.10 -38.72 12.37
N ASP A 525 -0.05 -39.14 11.13
CA ASP A 525 0.48 -38.45 9.96
C ASP A 525 -0.68 -37.87 9.13
N CYS A 526 -0.47 -36.71 8.51
CA CYS A 526 -1.56 -36.08 7.77
C CYS A 526 -1.79 -36.70 6.40
N ASP A 527 -3.07 -36.86 6.06
CA ASP A 527 -3.56 -37.28 4.75
C ASP A 527 -4.22 -36.13 3.99
N ILE A 528 -4.42 -36.31 2.68
CA ILE A 528 -5.15 -35.35 1.86
C ILE A 528 -6.59 -35.82 1.67
N ILE A 529 -7.54 -34.97 2.05
CA ILE A 529 -8.96 -35.24 1.96
C ILE A 529 -9.61 -34.27 0.97
N TYR A 530 -10.11 -34.77 -0.15
CA TYR A 530 -10.91 -34.01 -1.10
C TYR A 530 -12.41 -34.14 -0.77
N VAL A 531 -13.10 -33.01 -0.71
CA VAL A 531 -14.56 -32.94 -0.51
C VAL A 531 -15.22 -32.47 -1.80
N ASP A 532 -16.20 -33.22 -2.29
CA ASP A 532 -17.04 -32.77 -3.39
C ASP A 532 -17.93 -31.59 -2.93
N PRO A 533 -17.81 -30.38 -3.53
CA PRO A 533 -18.47 -29.18 -3.03
C PRO A 533 -20.01 -29.19 -3.20
N ASP A 534 -20.55 -30.11 -3.99
CA ASP A 534 -21.99 -30.21 -4.26
C ASP A 534 -22.70 -31.24 -3.38
N SER A 535 -22.03 -32.35 -3.07
CA SER A 535 -22.60 -33.48 -2.32
C SER A 535 -22.00 -33.68 -0.93
N GLY A 536 -20.82 -33.10 -0.67
CA GLY A 536 -20.04 -33.35 0.54
C GLY A 536 -19.38 -34.73 0.58
N ALA A 537 -19.42 -35.50 -0.51
CA ALA A 537 -18.77 -36.82 -0.60
C ALA A 537 -17.24 -36.67 -0.56
N ILE A 538 -16.55 -37.70 -0.05
CA ILE A 538 -15.13 -37.62 0.26
C ILE A 538 -14.31 -38.62 -0.55
N GLU A 539 -13.15 -38.15 -1.01
CA GLU A 539 -12.07 -38.95 -1.57
C GLU A 539 -10.80 -38.67 -0.78
N VAL A 540 -10.09 -39.71 -0.36
CA VAL A 540 -8.92 -39.59 0.52
C VAL A 540 -7.68 -40.13 -0.17
N PHE A 541 -6.55 -39.47 0.04
CA PHE A 541 -5.22 -39.87 -0.39
C PHE A 541 -4.37 -40.07 0.86
N ILE A 542 -4.13 -41.34 1.22
CA ILE A 542 -3.35 -41.72 2.38
C ILE A 542 -1.87 -41.52 2.10
N ASN A 543 -1.17 -40.90 3.03
CA ASN A 543 0.24 -40.55 2.94
C ASN A 543 1.15 -41.76 3.21
N ASP A 544 1.80 -42.29 2.17
CA ASP A 544 2.71 -43.43 2.31
C ASP A 544 4.15 -43.01 2.73
N TYR A 545 4.44 -41.71 2.85
CA TYR A 545 5.80 -41.20 3.06
C TYR A 545 6.42 -41.65 4.40
N PRO A 546 5.74 -41.54 5.56
CA PRO A 546 6.35 -41.86 6.85
C PRO A 546 6.84 -43.31 6.96
N GLN A 547 6.15 -44.25 6.29
CA GLN A 547 6.53 -45.66 6.31
C GLN A 547 7.52 -46.05 5.21
N THR A 548 7.56 -45.32 4.08
CA THR A 548 8.38 -45.69 2.90
C THR A 548 9.60 -44.79 2.66
N GLY A 549 9.60 -43.58 3.21
CA GLY A 549 10.56 -42.50 2.93
C GLY A 549 10.44 -41.91 1.51
N GLN A 550 9.35 -42.19 0.79
CA GLN A 550 9.10 -41.70 -0.57
C GLN A 550 7.66 -41.17 -0.69
N TRP A 551 7.49 -40.03 -1.37
CA TRP A 551 6.15 -39.48 -1.58
C TRP A 551 5.31 -40.41 -2.46
N GLY A 552 4.22 -40.92 -1.89
CA GLY A 552 3.29 -41.87 -2.48
C GLY A 552 1.91 -41.71 -1.82
N TRP A 553 0.86 -42.02 -2.59
CA TRP A 553 -0.52 -41.78 -2.18
C TRP A 553 -1.41 -42.99 -2.46
N SER A 554 -1.98 -43.56 -1.41
CA SER A 554 -2.99 -44.62 -1.53
C SER A 554 -4.39 -43.99 -1.56
N GLN A 555 -5.09 -44.11 -2.70
CA GLN A 555 -6.38 -43.44 -2.91
C GLN A 555 -7.57 -44.30 -2.48
N HIS A 556 -8.48 -43.73 -1.69
CA HIS A 556 -9.67 -44.40 -1.18
C HIS A 556 -10.93 -43.55 -1.39
N SER A 557 -11.98 -44.15 -1.94
CA SER A 557 -13.32 -43.57 -1.92
C SER A 557 -14.03 -43.98 -0.63
N VAL A 558 -14.62 -43.00 0.05
CA VAL A 558 -15.27 -43.21 1.34
C VAL A 558 -16.79 -43.16 1.16
N SER A 559 -17.49 -44.16 1.70
CA SER A 559 -18.96 -44.19 1.70
C SER A 559 -19.51 -43.88 3.09
N GLY A 560 -20.50 -43.00 3.19
CA GLY A 560 -21.23 -42.76 4.44
C GLY A 560 -21.49 -41.28 4.69
N PRO A 561 -20.46 -40.48 5.06
CA PRO A 561 -20.61 -39.06 5.34
C PRO A 561 -21.09 -38.27 4.11
N THR A 562 -22.05 -37.38 4.33
CA THR A 562 -22.55 -36.41 3.33
C THR A 562 -22.89 -35.11 4.03
N CYS A 563 -22.93 -34.01 3.28
CA CYS A 563 -23.33 -32.71 3.81
C CYS A 563 -24.36 -32.07 2.87
N SER A 564 -25.46 -31.60 3.44
CA SER A 564 -26.50 -30.90 2.68
C SER A 564 -26.17 -29.43 2.41
N GLN A 565 -25.14 -28.92 3.08
CA GLN A 565 -24.68 -27.54 2.97
C GLN A 565 -23.65 -27.42 1.85
N LYS A 566 -23.61 -26.25 1.22
CA LYS A 566 -22.62 -25.90 0.19
C LYS A 566 -21.71 -24.80 0.70
N ARG A 567 -20.46 -24.80 0.23
CA ARG A 567 -19.52 -23.69 0.47
C ARG A 567 -19.99 -22.41 -0.24
N GLY A 568 -19.68 -21.24 0.31
CA GLY A 568 -19.89 -19.96 -0.37
C GLY A 568 -18.68 -19.49 -1.18
N LEU A 569 -18.62 -18.19 -1.45
CA LEU A 569 -17.59 -17.57 -2.28
C LEU A 569 -16.27 -17.31 -1.52
N GLY A 570 -16.36 -16.96 -0.24
CA GLY A 570 -15.20 -16.72 0.61
C GLY A 570 -14.25 -17.93 0.70
N ILE A 571 -12.97 -17.67 0.94
CA ILE A 571 -11.95 -18.74 1.00
C ILE A 571 -12.15 -19.70 2.18
N PHE A 572 -12.70 -19.19 3.28
CA PHE A 572 -12.94 -19.96 4.50
C PHE A 572 -14.41 -20.32 4.74
N ASP A 573 -15.32 -19.90 3.85
CA ASP A 573 -16.74 -20.21 3.94
C ASP A 573 -17.02 -21.65 3.46
N LEU A 574 -16.53 -22.62 4.24
CA LEU A 574 -16.57 -24.04 3.92
C LEU A 574 -17.70 -24.73 4.68
N ALA A 575 -18.48 -25.54 3.95
CA ALA A 575 -19.55 -26.35 4.53
C ALA A 575 -19.03 -27.59 5.26
N VAL A 576 -17.86 -28.11 4.86
CA VAL A 576 -17.28 -29.32 5.43
C VAL A 576 -15.91 -28.99 6.03
N ARG A 577 -15.66 -29.50 7.23
CA ARG A 577 -14.36 -29.46 7.91
C ARG A 577 -14.14 -30.77 8.67
N PHE A 578 -12.93 -30.95 9.18
CA PHE A 578 -12.50 -32.14 9.89
C PHE A 578 -11.87 -31.74 11.22
N ALA A 579 -12.05 -32.59 12.23
CA ALA A 579 -11.49 -32.42 13.57
C ALA A 579 -11.46 -33.79 14.28
N ASP A 580 -10.49 -34.06 15.14
CA ASP A 580 -10.54 -35.22 16.05
C ASP A 580 -11.29 -34.84 17.34
N LEU A 581 -12.60 -35.06 17.36
CA LEU A 581 -13.43 -34.74 18.53
C LEU A 581 -13.43 -35.85 19.59
N THR A 582 -12.83 -37.01 19.29
CA THR A 582 -12.88 -38.20 20.14
C THR A 582 -11.55 -38.58 20.77
N GLY A 583 -10.45 -37.98 20.31
CA GLY A 583 -9.08 -38.25 20.74
C GLY A 583 -8.55 -39.58 20.22
N ASN A 584 -9.08 -40.05 19.09
CA ASN A 584 -8.67 -41.32 18.47
C ASN A 584 -7.74 -41.14 17.27
N LYS A 585 -7.30 -39.90 17.03
CA LYS A 585 -6.43 -39.43 15.96
C LYS A 585 -7.04 -39.51 14.57
N ARG A 586 -8.35 -39.73 14.45
CA ARG A 586 -9.01 -39.79 13.15
C ARG A 586 -9.88 -38.55 12.95
N ALA A 587 -9.78 -37.97 11.77
CA ALA A 587 -10.63 -36.87 11.35
C ALA A 587 -12.13 -37.25 11.35
N ASP A 588 -12.88 -36.69 12.29
CA ASP A 588 -14.35 -36.68 12.28
C ASP A 588 -14.88 -35.72 11.21
N TYR A 589 -16.03 -36.04 10.63
CA TYR A 589 -16.62 -35.25 9.56
C TYR A 589 -17.62 -34.23 10.10
N LEU A 590 -17.38 -32.95 9.85
CA LEU A 590 -18.23 -31.84 10.28
C LEU A 590 -18.96 -31.23 9.08
N CYS A 591 -20.28 -31.21 9.11
CA CYS A 591 -21.15 -30.47 8.19
C CYS A 591 -21.72 -29.23 8.91
N ILE A 592 -21.34 -28.05 8.43
CA ILE A 592 -21.53 -26.78 9.10
C ILE A 592 -22.52 -25.90 8.31
N GLU A 593 -23.62 -25.57 8.96
CA GLU A 593 -24.61 -24.62 8.44
C GLU A 593 -24.05 -23.18 8.48
N PRO A 594 -24.51 -22.25 7.60
CA PRO A 594 -24.00 -20.87 7.56
C PRO A 594 -23.97 -20.17 8.93
N ALA A 595 -24.99 -20.37 9.76
CA ALA A 595 -25.09 -19.82 11.11
C ALA A 595 -24.24 -20.56 12.18
N GLY A 596 -23.35 -21.47 11.78
CA GLY A 596 -22.40 -22.15 12.66
C GLY A 596 -22.95 -23.38 13.41
N ARG A 597 -24.18 -23.83 13.12
CA ARG A 597 -24.66 -25.13 13.64
C ARG A 597 -23.87 -26.26 12.99
N VAL A 598 -23.36 -27.17 13.82
CA VAL A 598 -22.52 -28.28 13.36
C VAL A 598 -23.26 -29.60 13.54
N THR A 599 -23.40 -30.33 12.43
CA THR A 599 -23.81 -31.73 12.41
C THR A 599 -22.67 -32.60 11.89
N GLY A 600 -22.67 -33.91 12.13
CA GLY A 600 -21.57 -34.70 11.61
C GLY A 600 -21.54 -36.17 11.99
N PHE A 601 -20.46 -36.80 11.58
CA PHE A 601 -20.20 -38.23 11.73
C PHE A 601 -18.87 -38.41 12.47
N LEU A 602 -18.88 -39.28 13.49
CA LEU A 602 -17.65 -39.67 14.17
C LEU A 602 -16.95 -40.81 13.42
N HIS A 603 -15.65 -40.70 13.23
CA HIS A 603 -14.80 -41.68 12.57
C HIS A 603 -14.24 -42.65 13.60
N ASN A 604 -14.80 -43.86 13.66
CA ASN A 604 -14.44 -44.86 14.65
C ASN A 604 -13.07 -45.50 14.38
N ASN A 605 -12.48 -46.12 15.39
CA ASN A 605 -11.18 -46.81 15.31
C ASN A 605 -11.12 -47.95 14.27
N ASP A 606 -12.26 -48.50 13.88
CA ASP A 606 -12.36 -49.55 12.86
C ASP A 606 -12.57 -49.00 11.44
N GLY A 607 -12.51 -47.68 11.26
CA GLY A 607 -12.74 -46.98 9.99
C GLY A 607 -14.21 -46.78 9.64
N SER A 608 -15.16 -47.17 10.51
CA SER A 608 -16.59 -46.94 10.29
C SER A 608 -17.03 -45.56 10.76
N PHE A 609 -18.11 -45.03 10.19
CA PHE A 609 -18.69 -43.75 10.59
C PHE A 609 -19.97 -43.92 11.42
N THR A 610 -20.12 -43.09 12.46
CA THR A 610 -21.33 -42.99 13.26
C THR A 610 -21.96 -41.62 13.10
N ASP A 611 -23.14 -41.54 12.49
CA ASP A 611 -23.94 -40.30 12.47
C ASP A 611 -24.40 -39.96 13.89
N VAL A 612 -23.90 -38.85 14.42
CA VAL A 612 -24.29 -38.35 15.74
C VAL A 612 -25.31 -37.21 15.65
N GLY A 613 -25.71 -36.80 14.45
CA GLY A 613 -26.55 -35.63 14.24
C GLY A 613 -25.83 -34.37 14.72
N GLN A 614 -26.42 -33.63 15.65
CA GLN A 614 -25.85 -32.36 16.14
C GLN A 614 -24.60 -32.58 17.01
N ILE A 615 -23.46 -32.11 16.52
CA ILE A 615 -22.20 -32.01 17.26
C ILE A 615 -22.23 -30.77 18.15
N LYS A 616 -22.60 -29.61 17.57
CA LYS A 616 -22.71 -28.32 18.27
C LYS A 616 -23.94 -27.55 17.79
N PHE A 617 -24.70 -26.96 18.72
CA PHE A 617 -25.76 -26.00 18.38
C PHE A 617 -25.14 -24.71 17.82
N ALA A 618 -25.92 -23.93 17.07
CA ALA A 618 -25.45 -22.66 16.49
C ALA A 618 -25.01 -21.68 17.59
N PRO A 619 -23.74 -21.27 17.64
CA PRO A 619 -23.35 -20.10 18.41
C PRO A 619 -24.01 -18.85 17.85
N LYS A 620 -24.48 -17.96 18.74
CA LYS A 620 -25.22 -16.77 18.32
C LYS A 620 -24.30 -15.78 17.59
N ASP A 621 -24.72 -15.30 16.43
CA ASP A 621 -24.03 -14.26 15.65
C ASP A 621 -22.61 -14.67 15.19
N LYS A 622 -22.33 -15.98 15.05
CA LYS A 622 -21.03 -16.50 14.59
C LYS A 622 -21.20 -17.28 13.28
N ASP A 623 -20.61 -16.74 12.22
CA ASP A 623 -20.59 -17.34 10.87
C ASP A 623 -19.58 -18.49 10.79
N ARG A 624 -19.90 -19.54 10.05
CA ARG A 624 -18.99 -20.67 9.79
C ARG A 624 -17.65 -20.28 9.14
N ALA A 625 -17.60 -19.20 8.35
CA ALA A 625 -16.37 -18.72 7.72
C ALA A 625 -15.27 -18.38 8.75
N ASN A 626 -15.69 -18.02 9.96
CA ASN A 626 -14.86 -17.62 11.09
C ASN A 626 -14.54 -18.76 12.07
N LEU A 627 -14.99 -20.00 11.80
CA LEU A 627 -14.76 -21.15 12.68
C LEU A 627 -13.54 -21.98 12.25
N ARG A 628 -12.74 -22.43 13.24
CA ARG A 628 -11.61 -23.38 13.08
C ARG A 628 -11.66 -24.47 14.16
N TRP A 629 -10.90 -25.54 13.95
CA TRP A 629 -10.79 -26.68 14.86
C TRP A 629 -9.34 -27.08 15.02
N THR A 630 -8.89 -27.22 16.27
CA THR A 630 -7.55 -27.68 16.68
C THR A 630 -7.51 -27.80 18.21
N ASP A 631 -6.63 -28.63 18.76
CA ASP A 631 -6.39 -28.74 20.19
C ASP A 631 -5.67 -27.49 20.73
N VAL A 632 -6.39 -26.64 21.46
CA VAL A 632 -5.83 -25.41 22.05
C VAL A 632 -5.25 -25.70 23.44
N ASN A 633 -5.83 -26.65 24.18
CA ASN A 633 -5.51 -26.86 25.58
C ASN A 633 -4.56 -28.04 25.85
N GLY A 634 -4.18 -28.81 24.83
CA GLY A 634 -3.28 -29.96 24.91
C GLY A 634 -3.92 -31.23 25.49
N ASP A 635 -5.25 -31.37 25.46
CA ASP A 635 -5.97 -32.54 25.98
C ASP A 635 -6.14 -33.69 24.97
N GLY A 636 -5.73 -33.47 23.72
CA GLY A 636 -5.82 -34.41 22.61
C GLY A 636 -7.18 -34.41 21.91
N LEU A 637 -8.07 -33.47 22.24
CA LEU A 637 -9.35 -33.28 21.56
C LEU A 637 -9.34 -31.93 20.83
N ASP A 638 -9.80 -31.92 19.58
CA ASP A 638 -9.90 -30.66 18.86
C ASP A 638 -11.00 -29.77 19.45
N ASP A 639 -10.62 -28.53 19.77
CA ASP A 639 -11.49 -27.47 20.25
C ASP A 639 -12.10 -26.69 19.10
N MET A 640 -13.19 -25.96 19.36
CA MET A 640 -13.78 -25.07 18.36
C MET A 640 -13.35 -23.64 18.61
N ILE A 641 -12.72 -23.03 17.61
CA ILE A 641 -12.23 -21.67 17.62
C ILE A 641 -13.18 -20.77 16.82
N TRP A 642 -13.47 -19.56 17.32
CA TRP A 642 -14.02 -18.47 16.51
C TRP A 642 -13.04 -17.30 16.48
N ILE A 643 -12.78 -16.81 15.28
CA ILE A 643 -11.85 -15.72 15.00
C ILE A 643 -12.66 -14.48 14.62
N ASP A 644 -12.47 -13.35 15.30
CA ASP A 644 -13.05 -12.09 14.87
C ASP A 644 -12.45 -11.68 13.51
N LYS A 645 -13.32 -11.31 12.56
CA LYS A 645 -12.90 -11.01 11.19
C LYS A 645 -12.12 -9.70 11.05
N PHE A 646 -12.33 -8.74 11.95
CA PHE A 646 -11.76 -7.40 11.85
C PHE A 646 -10.37 -7.33 12.49
N ASN A 647 -10.27 -7.72 13.75
CA ASN A 647 -9.03 -7.61 14.51
C ASN A 647 -8.30 -8.95 14.70
N GLY A 648 -8.96 -10.09 14.46
CA GLY A 648 -8.37 -11.40 14.67
C GLY A 648 -8.53 -11.95 16.10
N ASP A 649 -9.11 -11.19 17.02
CA ASP A 649 -9.34 -11.64 18.41
C ASP A 649 -10.00 -13.01 18.40
N THR A 650 -9.43 -13.94 19.15
CA THR A 650 -9.82 -15.34 19.04
C THR A 650 -10.33 -15.92 20.34
N TYR A 651 -11.46 -16.62 20.24
CA TYR A 651 -12.21 -17.19 21.35
C TYR A 651 -12.43 -18.68 21.12
N VAL A 652 -12.44 -19.46 22.21
CA VAL A 652 -12.41 -20.92 22.15
C VAL A 652 -13.58 -21.51 22.93
N TRP A 653 -14.18 -22.56 22.37
CA TRP A 653 -15.02 -23.50 23.10
C TRP A 653 -14.25 -24.81 23.25
N TYR A 654 -13.88 -25.13 24.48
CA TYR A 654 -13.15 -26.35 24.79
C TYR A 654 -14.04 -27.59 24.69
N ASN A 655 -13.58 -28.62 24.00
CA ASN A 655 -14.28 -29.88 23.87
C ASN A 655 -14.13 -30.71 25.15
N GLY A 656 -15.21 -30.83 25.93
CA GLY A 656 -15.20 -31.64 27.16
C GLY A 656 -15.63 -33.10 26.97
N GLY A 657 -15.79 -33.55 25.72
CA GLY A 657 -16.22 -34.90 25.39
C GLY A 657 -17.75 -35.10 25.38
N PRO A 658 -18.22 -36.33 25.06
CA PRO A 658 -19.65 -36.65 24.96
C PRO A 658 -20.39 -36.58 26.30
N GLU A 659 -21.61 -36.03 26.30
CA GLU A 659 -22.45 -35.90 27.51
C GLU A 659 -23.97 -36.04 27.18
N ASP A 660 -24.85 -36.00 28.19
CA ASP A 660 -26.31 -36.08 27.97
C ASP A 660 -26.86 -34.89 27.17
N ARG A 661 -27.29 -35.18 25.93
CA ARG A 661 -27.84 -34.21 24.96
C ARG A 661 -29.00 -33.37 25.51
N SER A 662 -29.78 -33.91 26.46
CA SER A 662 -30.90 -33.17 27.06
C SER A 662 -30.46 -31.95 27.86
N GLN A 663 -29.18 -31.92 28.26
CA GLN A 663 -28.56 -30.83 29.02
C GLN A 663 -27.77 -29.87 28.11
N LEU A 664 -27.54 -30.24 26.84
CA LEU A 664 -26.65 -29.54 25.91
C LEU A 664 -27.37 -28.97 24.68
N ALA A 665 -28.66 -28.62 24.82
CA ALA A 665 -29.47 -28.14 23.69
C ALA A 665 -29.43 -29.06 22.45
N GLY A 666 -29.32 -30.37 22.68
CA GLY A 666 -29.24 -31.40 21.64
C GLY A 666 -27.84 -31.74 21.14
N SER A 667 -26.79 -31.01 21.56
CA SER A 667 -25.41 -31.30 21.18
C SER A 667 -24.90 -32.59 21.78
N TYR A 668 -24.06 -33.29 21.03
CA TYR A 668 -23.43 -34.53 21.46
C TYR A 668 -22.26 -34.30 22.42
N PHE A 669 -21.43 -33.28 22.16
CA PHE A 669 -20.29 -32.93 22.99
C PHE A 669 -20.63 -31.75 23.91
N TYR A 670 -20.08 -31.78 25.12
CA TYR A 670 -20.04 -30.62 26.00
C TYR A 670 -18.98 -29.63 25.48
N TRP A 671 -19.37 -28.38 25.29
CA TRP A 671 -18.50 -27.32 24.79
C TRP A 671 -18.39 -26.22 25.85
N ARG A 672 -17.25 -26.15 26.55
CA ARG A 672 -17.02 -25.12 27.56
C ARG A 672 -16.51 -23.85 26.90
N GLU A 673 -17.34 -22.82 26.91
CA GLU A 673 -16.98 -21.50 26.39
C GLU A 673 -15.97 -20.79 27.29
N GLN A 674 -14.88 -20.31 26.70
CA GLN A 674 -14.02 -19.34 27.34
C GLN A 674 -14.55 -17.92 27.10
N THR A 675 -14.74 -17.16 28.18
CA THR A 675 -15.24 -15.77 28.10
C THR A 675 -14.15 -14.74 27.79
N GLN A 676 -12.89 -15.10 28.07
CA GLN A 676 -11.72 -14.28 27.79
C GLN A 676 -11.12 -14.65 26.43
N LYS A 677 -10.42 -13.70 25.80
CA LYS A 677 -9.65 -13.96 24.58
C LYS A 677 -8.59 -15.03 24.84
N ALA A 678 -8.50 -16.00 23.94
CA ALA A 678 -7.43 -16.99 23.94
C ALA A 678 -6.18 -16.45 23.24
N TYR A 679 -6.37 -15.71 22.14
CA TYR A 679 -5.29 -15.05 21.40
C TYR A 679 -5.71 -13.62 21.08
N ASP A 680 -4.74 -12.68 21.10
CA ASP A 680 -4.97 -11.26 20.84
C ASP A 680 -5.12 -10.90 19.37
N GLY A 681 -5.04 -11.89 18.47
CA GLY A 681 -5.35 -11.70 17.07
C GLY A 681 -4.33 -10.82 16.37
N LEU A 682 -3.14 -11.31 16.08
CA LEU A 682 -2.03 -10.44 15.61
C LEU A 682 -2.16 -9.98 14.14
N SER A 683 -3.26 -10.31 13.46
CA SER A 683 -3.55 -9.98 12.07
C SER A 683 -5.08 -10.05 11.84
N ALA A 684 -5.58 -9.52 10.72
CA ALA A 684 -7.00 -9.69 10.40
C ALA A 684 -7.37 -11.17 10.34
N GLY A 685 -8.56 -11.56 10.80
CA GLY A 685 -8.89 -12.98 11.03
C GLY A 685 -8.78 -13.92 9.83
N THR A 686 -8.74 -13.40 8.60
CA THR A 686 -8.47 -14.21 7.38
C THR A 686 -6.98 -14.52 7.15
N CYS A 687 -6.10 -13.99 8.00
CA CYS A 687 -4.65 -14.13 7.94
C CYS A 687 -4.07 -14.85 9.17
N LEU A 688 -4.93 -15.49 9.96
CA LEU A 688 -4.59 -16.26 11.16
C LEU A 688 -4.77 -17.76 10.93
N TYR A 689 -3.79 -18.53 11.39
CA TYR A 689 -3.74 -19.98 11.37
C TYR A 689 -3.35 -20.47 12.75
N TYR A 690 -3.82 -21.68 13.10
CA TYR A 690 -3.61 -22.28 14.42
C TYR A 690 -2.93 -23.66 14.35
N PRO A 691 -1.72 -23.77 13.77
CA PRO A 691 -0.97 -25.03 13.74
C PRO A 691 -0.22 -25.29 15.05
N ASP A 692 0.25 -26.52 15.28
CA ASP A 692 1.25 -26.82 16.31
C ASP A 692 2.64 -26.86 15.65
N LEU A 693 3.33 -25.71 15.56
CA LEU A 693 4.62 -25.62 14.86
C LEU A 693 5.79 -26.14 15.69
N ASP A 694 5.54 -26.39 16.96
CA ASP A 694 6.57 -26.61 17.95
C ASP A 694 6.50 -28.07 18.44
N GLY A 695 5.36 -28.74 18.34
CA GLY A 695 5.15 -30.13 18.72
C GLY A 695 4.92 -30.31 20.22
N ASP A 696 4.38 -29.31 20.91
CA ASP A 696 4.01 -29.42 22.33
C ASP A 696 2.54 -29.81 22.55
N GLY A 697 1.77 -29.97 21.47
CA GLY A 697 0.36 -30.35 21.48
C GLY A 697 -0.60 -29.19 21.65
N HIS A 698 -0.12 -27.95 21.67
CA HIS A 698 -0.96 -26.76 21.75
C HIS A 698 -0.95 -25.99 20.42
N ALA A 699 -2.10 -25.43 20.05
CA ALA A 699 -2.20 -24.60 18.86
C ALA A 699 -1.46 -23.25 19.02
N ASP A 700 -0.52 -22.97 18.11
CA ASP A 700 0.22 -21.71 18.01
C ASP A 700 -0.53 -20.69 17.14
N GLU A 701 -0.42 -19.40 17.45
CA GLU A 701 -0.95 -18.36 16.56
C GLU A 701 0.09 -18.03 15.46
N HIS A 702 -0.16 -18.53 14.26
CA HIS A 702 0.65 -18.21 13.07
C HIS A 702 -0.06 -17.16 12.21
N PHE A 703 0.59 -16.03 11.95
CA PHE A 703 -0.06 -14.86 11.36
C PHE A 703 0.73 -14.22 10.23
N ILE A 704 0.02 -13.90 9.14
CA ILE A 704 0.60 -13.21 7.98
C ILE A 704 0.69 -11.71 8.29
N SER A 705 1.90 -11.14 8.29
CA SER A 705 2.16 -9.74 8.62
C SER A 705 2.10 -8.79 7.40
N GLY A 706 1.97 -9.32 6.19
CA GLY A 706 1.79 -8.51 4.98
C GLY A 706 0.89 -9.15 3.93
N THR A 707 -0.05 -8.37 3.39
CA THR A 707 -1.11 -8.86 2.49
C THR A 707 -0.60 -9.56 1.22
N PHE A 708 0.43 -9.02 0.55
CA PHE A 708 0.89 -9.51 -0.76
C PHE A 708 2.18 -10.34 -0.71
N ASN A 709 2.86 -10.38 0.44
CA ASN A 709 4.23 -10.89 0.50
C ASN A 709 4.35 -12.29 1.12
N ASN A 710 3.30 -12.79 1.77
CA ASN A 710 3.29 -14.05 2.52
C ASN A 710 4.37 -14.16 3.61
N LEU A 711 4.76 -13.03 4.18
CA LEU A 711 5.61 -12.99 5.37
C LEU A 711 4.77 -13.30 6.59
N ALA A 712 5.28 -14.15 7.48
CA ALA A 712 4.56 -14.56 8.67
C ALA A 712 5.47 -14.70 9.88
N HIS A 713 4.87 -14.47 11.03
CA HIS A 713 5.44 -14.70 12.36
C HIS A 713 4.59 -15.73 13.09
N THR A 714 5.12 -16.23 14.20
CA THR A 714 4.40 -17.17 15.06
C THR A 714 4.54 -16.76 16.51
N SER A 715 3.41 -16.69 17.21
CA SER A 715 3.36 -16.70 18.66
C SER A 715 3.09 -18.12 19.13
N LEU A 716 4.09 -18.76 19.73
CA LEU A 716 4.01 -20.14 20.21
C LEU A 716 3.16 -20.20 21.48
N ALA A 717 2.19 -21.09 21.52
CA ALA A 717 1.41 -21.34 22.73
C ALA A 717 2.29 -22.14 23.71
N PRO A 718 2.56 -21.64 24.92
CA PRO A 718 3.34 -22.44 25.86
C PRO A 718 2.50 -23.57 26.44
N GLY A 719 3.08 -24.76 26.51
CA GLY A 719 2.60 -25.76 27.47
C GLY A 719 2.52 -25.27 28.92
N CYS A 720 1.81 -26.01 29.76
CA CYS A 720 1.32 -25.53 31.05
C CYS A 720 2.39 -25.20 32.09
N GLY A 721 2.14 -24.13 32.85
CA GLY A 721 3.00 -23.67 33.95
C GLY A 721 3.40 -22.21 33.79
N LEU A 722 4.25 -21.72 34.68
CA LEU A 722 4.82 -20.38 34.57
C LEU A 722 5.97 -20.43 33.55
N LYS A 723 5.75 -19.88 32.36
CA LYS A 723 6.80 -19.62 31.37
C LYS A 723 7.02 -18.12 31.21
N ASP A 724 8.17 -17.74 30.66
CA ASP A 724 8.48 -16.37 30.27
C ASP A 724 7.72 -16.06 28.96
N ILE A 725 6.81 -15.08 29.00
CA ILE A 725 5.78 -14.83 27.98
C ILE A 725 5.98 -13.45 27.37
N THR A 726 5.95 -13.36 26.04
CA THR A 726 6.16 -12.12 25.27
C THR A 726 5.49 -12.12 23.89
N GLY A 727 4.79 -13.17 23.47
CA GLY A 727 4.52 -13.44 22.05
C GLY A 727 3.20 -12.93 21.46
N ASP A 728 2.15 -12.77 22.28
CA ASP A 728 0.80 -12.38 21.85
C ASP A 728 0.19 -11.30 22.75
N ASP A 729 1.00 -10.36 23.23
CA ASP A 729 0.54 -9.23 24.03
C ASP A 729 -0.07 -8.12 23.15
N GLU A 730 -1.19 -7.50 23.57
CA GLU A 730 -1.84 -6.34 22.91
C GLU A 730 -0.89 -5.16 22.60
N SER A 731 0.28 -5.08 23.26
CA SER A 731 1.30 -4.08 22.99
C SER A 731 2.72 -4.58 23.29
N PHE A 732 3.58 -4.62 22.27
CA PHE A 732 5.04 -4.57 22.45
C PHE A 732 5.47 -3.12 22.76
N ASP A 733 5.04 -2.56 23.89
CA ASP A 733 5.52 -1.25 24.35
C ASP A 733 6.75 -1.43 25.25
N GLY A 734 7.91 -1.47 24.60
CA GLY A 734 9.21 -1.63 25.25
C GLY A 734 9.82 -0.31 25.73
N SER A 735 9.35 0.24 26.86
CA SER A 735 10.23 1.08 27.69
C SER A 735 9.81 1.12 29.19
N LEU A 736 10.75 0.77 30.07
CA LEU A 736 10.65 1.04 31.50
C LEU A 736 11.14 2.48 31.77
N PRO A 737 10.54 3.22 32.72
CA PRO A 737 11.00 4.56 33.07
C PRO A 737 12.38 4.55 33.75
N ASP A 738 13.20 5.56 33.50
CA ASP A 738 14.52 5.68 34.13
C ASP A 738 14.42 5.93 35.65
N VAL A 739 15.11 5.11 36.44
CA VAL A 739 15.17 5.25 37.90
C VAL A 739 16.04 6.45 38.29
N PRO A 740 15.49 7.50 38.93
CA PRO A 740 16.21 8.75 39.18
C PRO A 740 17.25 8.61 40.30
N GLY A 741 18.39 9.29 40.12
CA GLY A 741 19.31 9.62 41.22
C GLY A 741 20.55 8.75 41.41
N ASP A 742 20.87 7.79 40.53
CA ASP A 742 22.21 7.19 40.55
C ASP A 742 22.69 6.76 39.16
N SER A 743 23.68 7.53 38.68
CA SER A 743 24.49 7.30 37.50
C SER A 743 25.48 6.17 37.74
N GLY A 744 25.12 4.94 37.36
CA GLY A 744 26.03 3.80 37.39
C GLY A 744 25.43 2.51 36.85
N GLY A 745 25.86 2.13 35.64
CA GLY A 745 26.17 0.74 35.27
C GLY A 745 25.05 -0.20 34.82
N ASP A 746 24.69 -0.07 33.54
CA ASP A 746 24.41 -1.10 32.51
C ASP A 746 23.26 -2.14 32.57
N GLY A 747 22.63 -2.23 31.39
CA GLY A 747 21.99 -3.41 30.78
C GLY A 747 20.78 -2.98 29.93
N GLY A 748 20.80 -2.94 28.58
CA GLY A 748 21.57 -3.75 27.64
C GLY A 748 22.57 -3.01 26.75
N SER A 749 23.50 -3.79 26.22
CA SER A 749 24.72 -3.40 25.53
C SER A 749 24.53 -2.58 24.25
N HIS A 750 25.01 -1.35 24.28
CA HIS A 750 25.94 -0.86 23.26
C HIS A 750 27.22 -0.48 24.00
N ASP A 751 28.33 -1.18 23.73
CA ASP A 751 29.65 -0.87 24.31
C ASP A 751 29.95 0.62 24.15
N HIS A 752 29.89 1.41 25.24
CA HIS A 752 30.34 2.79 25.20
C HIS A 752 31.87 2.81 24.98
N PRO A 753 32.36 3.34 23.84
CA PRO A 753 33.78 3.38 23.59
C PRO A 753 34.43 4.37 24.55
N GLY A 754 35.56 4.01 25.18
CA GLY A 754 36.30 4.92 26.06
C GLY A 754 36.59 6.27 25.39
N THR A 755 36.83 7.33 26.17
CA THR A 755 36.94 8.74 25.72
C THR A 755 37.90 9.01 24.54
N GLY A 756 38.87 8.13 24.28
CA GLY A 756 39.77 8.20 23.12
C GLY A 756 39.24 7.56 21.83
N VAL A 757 38.19 6.73 21.91
CA VAL A 757 37.57 6.03 20.78
C VAL A 757 36.43 6.86 20.20
N VAL A 758 35.55 7.47 21.03
CA VAL A 758 34.47 8.36 20.55
C VAL A 758 35.03 9.52 19.73
N CYS A 759 36.09 10.20 20.19
CA CYS A 759 36.68 11.32 19.46
C CYS A 759 37.58 10.91 18.26
N GLY A 760 37.70 9.62 17.97
CA GLY A 760 38.44 9.08 16.83
C GLY A 760 37.56 8.54 15.69
N LEU A 761 36.23 8.62 15.82
CA LEU A 761 35.30 8.12 14.80
C LEU A 761 35.28 9.04 13.57
N ASN A 762 35.28 8.44 12.38
CA ASN A 762 35.35 9.18 11.13
C ASN A 762 33.98 9.64 10.66
N PHE A 763 33.70 10.94 10.78
CA PHE A 763 32.47 11.55 10.29
C PHE A 763 32.63 12.27 8.93
N ASN A 764 33.86 12.34 8.39
CA ASN A 764 34.11 12.88 7.05
C ASN A 764 34.27 11.70 6.08
N SER A 765 33.14 11.20 5.58
CA SER A 765 33.05 10.06 4.66
C SER A 765 31.99 10.31 3.61
N THR A 766 32.24 9.88 2.37
CA THR A 766 31.24 9.79 1.30
C THR A 766 30.39 8.52 1.41
N ASP A 767 30.78 7.57 2.27
CA ASP A 767 30.05 6.33 2.52
C ASP A 767 29.01 6.55 3.62
N PRO A 768 27.71 6.45 3.32
CA PRO A 768 26.68 6.70 4.31
C PRO A 768 26.68 5.68 5.46
N SER A 769 27.00 4.41 5.20
CA SER A 769 27.06 3.39 6.27
C SER A 769 28.03 3.79 7.39
N VAL A 770 29.20 4.33 7.02
CA VAL A 770 30.21 4.85 7.94
C VAL A 770 29.69 6.02 8.78
N ILE A 771 28.79 6.84 8.22
CA ILE A 771 28.21 7.98 8.95
C ILE A 771 27.17 7.52 9.97
N LYS A 772 26.33 6.53 9.63
CA LYS A 772 25.34 5.98 10.58
C LYS A 772 26.05 5.21 11.67
N ASP A 773 27.04 4.41 11.29
CA ASP A 773 27.91 3.75 12.24
C ASP A 773 28.60 4.78 13.13
N THR A 774 29.05 5.92 12.60
CA THR A 774 29.66 6.97 13.42
C THR A 774 28.64 7.64 14.35
N TRP A 775 27.42 7.92 13.89
CA TRP A 775 26.35 8.51 14.71
C TRP A 775 25.88 7.57 15.82
N THR A 776 25.77 6.27 15.51
CA THR A 776 25.39 5.22 16.44
C THR A 776 26.53 4.89 17.40
N ASN A 777 27.75 4.64 16.89
CA ASN A 777 28.92 4.29 17.72
C ASN A 777 29.45 5.46 18.54
N SER A 778 29.08 6.70 18.20
CA SER A 778 29.30 7.87 19.05
C SER A 778 28.16 8.11 20.03
N ASP A 779 27.08 7.33 20.02
CA ASP A 779 25.85 7.54 20.81
C ASP A 779 25.23 8.94 20.68
N ALA A 780 25.56 9.68 19.63
CA ALA A 780 25.14 11.08 19.47
C ALA A 780 23.62 11.22 19.36
N GLY A 781 22.95 10.28 18.69
CA GLY A 781 21.49 10.26 18.54
C GLY A 781 20.75 9.96 19.85
N TYR A 782 21.19 8.92 20.56
CA TYR A 782 20.65 8.57 21.87
C TYR A 782 20.86 9.72 22.88
N TRP A 783 22.04 10.32 22.87
CA TRP A 783 22.35 11.46 23.71
C TRP A 783 21.50 12.69 23.35
N LEU A 784 21.31 13.01 22.07
CA LEU A 784 20.47 14.14 21.64
C LEU A 784 19.01 13.96 22.07
N GLY A 785 18.43 12.76 21.88
CA GLY A 785 17.07 12.46 22.34
C GLY A 785 16.92 12.61 23.85
N THR A 786 17.91 12.13 24.62
CA THR A 786 17.97 12.28 26.08
C THR A 786 18.13 13.75 26.50
N PHE A 787 18.95 14.52 25.79
CA PHE A 787 19.12 15.95 26.02
C PHE A 787 17.80 16.70 25.79
N LEU A 788 17.08 16.40 24.71
CA LEU A 788 15.81 17.04 24.36
C LEU A 788 14.70 16.69 25.36
N SER A 789 14.62 15.44 25.81
CA SER A 789 13.62 15.04 26.81
C SER A 789 13.84 15.72 28.17
N GLN A 790 15.09 16.05 28.53
CA GLN A 790 15.42 16.72 29.79
C GLN A 790 15.37 18.25 29.70
N ALA A 791 15.89 18.83 28.62
CA ALA A 791 15.99 20.28 28.42
C ALA A 791 14.72 20.88 27.79
N GLY A 792 13.89 20.05 27.15
CA GLY A 792 12.74 20.43 26.33
C GLY A 792 13.14 21.00 24.97
N ALA A 793 12.33 20.75 23.94
CA ALA A 793 12.62 21.16 22.56
C ALA A 793 12.62 22.69 22.34
N SER A 794 11.83 23.44 23.11
CA SER A 794 11.74 24.90 22.95
C SER A 794 13.11 25.57 23.18
N HIS A 795 13.63 26.27 22.16
CA HIS A 795 14.97 26.89 22.13
C HIS A 795 16.09 25.91 22.53
N TRP A 796 16.01 24.67 22.06
CA TRP A 796 16.96 23.62 22.45
C TRP A 796 18.38 23.90 21.99
N SER A 797 18.59 24.58 20.85
CA SER A 797 19.91 24.90 20.30
C SER A 797 20.73 25.79 21.27
N ASP A 798 20.10 26.82 21.83
CA ASP A 798 20.68 27.70 22.85
C ASP A 798 21.03 26.94 24.14
N LYS A 799 20.12 26.07 24.58
CA LYS A 799 20.32 25.20 25.75
C LYS A 799 21.45 24.20 25.49
N PHE A 800 21.56 23.70 24.26
CA PHE A 800 22.60 22.77 23.84
C PHE A 800 23.98 23.45 23.95
N PHE A 801 24.18 24.61 23.30
CA PHE A 801 25.45 25.32 23.38
C PHE A 801 25.81 25.78 24.80
N SER A 802 24.80 26.14 25.60
CA SER A 802 24.97 26.51 27.01
C SER A 802 25.30 25.33 27.92
N SER A 803 25.00 24.10 27.52
CA SER A 803 25.24 22.91 28.37
C SER A 803 26.53 22.18 28.02
N VAL A 804 26.96 22.19 26.75
CA VAL A 804 28.07 21.32 26.29
C VAL A 804 29.39 22.04 26.01
N LEU A 805 29.41 23.38 25.96
CA LEU A 805 30.60 24.19 25.70
C LEU A 805 31.13 24.88 26.97
N ASN A 806 32.44 24.76 27.24
CA ASN A 806 33.19 25.51 28.28
C ASN A 806 32.53 25.55 29.68
N GLY A 807 31.94 24.43 30.15
CA GLY A 807 31.39 24.33 31.51
C GLY A 807 30.20 25.27 31.76
N GLY A 808 29.44 25.61 30.73
CA GLY A 808 28.20 26.39 30.81
C GLY A 808 28.39 27.89 31.04
N SER A 809 29.59 28.41 30.81
CA SER A 809 29.84 29.85 30.73
C SER A 809 30.10 30.23 29.27
N GLN A 810 29.12 30.87 28.61
CA GLN A 810 29.31 31.40 27.26
C GLN A 810 30.44 32.45 27.26
N GLY A 811 31.65 32.00 26.92
CA GLY A 811 32.81 32.86 26.69
C GLY A 811 32.69 33.59 25.35
N GLY A 812 31.82 34.58 25.26
CA GLY A 812 31.88 35.65 24.25
C GLY A 812 31.65 35.29 22.76
N SER A 813 31.31 34.05 22.39
CA SER A 813 30.88 33.72 21.03
C SER A 813 29.36 33.65 20.95
N THR A 814 28.76 34.60 20.23
CA THR A 814 27.34 34.63 19.88
C THR A 814 27.03 33.53 18.85
N TYR A 815 26.53 32.39 19.33
CA TYR A 815 25.89 31.37 18.51
C TYR A 815 24.46 31.84 18.23
N ASP A 816 24.13 32.08 16.97
CA ASP A 816 22.79 32.44 16.50
C ASP A 816 22.51 31.53 15.30
N CYS A 817 21.79 30.44 15.56
CA CYS A 817 21.47 29.41 14.57
C CYS A 817 20.09 29.59 13.95
N ASP A 818 19.31 30.54 14.46
CA ASP A 818 17.91 30.72 14.08
C ASP A 818 17.83 31.60 12.81
N HIS A 819 18.74 32.56 12.65
CA HIS A 819 18.72 33.46 11.49
C HIS A 819 19.76 33.10 10.43
N ILE A 820 19.35 32.56 9.27
CA ILE A 820 20.28 32.41 8.13
C ILE A 820 20.76 33.80 7.69
N HIS A 821 22.02 33.90 7.26
CA HIS A 821 22.71 35.12 6.77
C HIS A 821 23.09 36.18 7.82
N THR A 822 22.25 36.45 8.81
CA THR A 822 22.56 37.41 9.89
C THR A 822 23.04 36.75 11.17
N GLY A 823 22.69 35.47 11.37
CA GLY A 823 23.16 34.63 12.47
C GLY A 823 24.56 34.07 12.21
N ASN A 824 25.12 33.44 13.23
CA ASN A 824 26.46 32.88 13.20
C ASN A 824 26.44 31.55 13.96
N CYS A 825 26.30 30.44 13.22
CA CYS A 825 26.24 29.08 13.74
C CYS A 825 27.37 28.22 13.18
N PRO A 826 28.64 28.56 13.48
CA PRO A 826 29.75 27.75 13.00
C PRO A 826 29.69 26.38 13.67
N GLY A 827 30.04 25.31 12.93
CA GLY A 827 30.32 24.01 13.54
C GLY A 827 31.48 24.12 14.56
N PRO A 828 31.98 22.99 15.12
CA PRO A 828 32.96 23.03 16.22
C PRO A 828 34.32 23.71 15.90
N LEU A 829 34.58 24.11 14.65
CA LEU A 829 35.81 24.78 14.19
C LEU A 829 37.09 24.04 14.67
N SER A 830 37.96 24.73 15.41
CA SER A 830 39.20 24.16 16.00
C SER A 830 39.01 23.56 17.39
N THR A 831 37.77 23.53 17.89
CA THR A 831 37.41 23.01 19.22
C THR A 831 37.48 21.49 19.19
N PRO A 832 38.40 20.85 19.95
CA PRO A 832 38.57 19.40 19.89
C PRO A 832 37.39 18.69 20.55
N CYS A 833 36.99 17.53 20.00
CA CYS A 833 35.92 16.68 20.55
C CYS A 833 36.08 16.39 22.06
N THR A 834 37.32 16.23 22.53
CA THR A 834 37.64 15.98 23.95
C THR A 834 37.31 17.14 24.90
N SER A 835 36.94 18.30 24.38
CA SER A 835 36.52 19.46 25.19
C SER A 835 35.01 19.55 25.40
N TYR A 836 34.23 18.65 24.78
CA TYR A 836 32.78 18.55 25.00
C TYR A 836 32.48 17.69 26.21
N SER A 837 31.44 18.05 26.96
CA SER A 837 30.96 17.24 28.09
C SER A 837 29.46 17.00 27.92
N PRO A 838 29.03 15.79 27.52
CA PRO A 838 29.84 14.63 27.15
C PRO A 838 30.40 14.73 25.72
N ASN A 839 31.43 13.94 25.37
CA ASN A 839 32.14 14.02 24.08
C ASN A 839 31.21 13.79 22.85
N GLN A 840 30.14 13.03 23.03
CA GLN A 840 29.12 12.70 22.03
C GLN A 840 28.43 13.94 21.45
N ALA A 841 28.28 14.99 22.27
CA ALA A 841 27.72 16.27 21.86
C ALA A 841 28.54 16.96 20.74
N PHE A 842 29.81 16.59 20.58
CA PHE A 842 30.63 17.06 19.46
C PHE A 842 29.98 16.72 18.11
N TYR A 843 29.51 15.47 17.94
CA TYR A 843 28.91 15.01 16.68
C TYR A 843 27.56 15.69 16.41
N VAL A 844 26.79 15.99 17.47
CA VAL A 844 25.58 16.82 17.34
C VAL A 844 25.91 18.24 16.89
N HIS A 845 26.95 18.87 17.45
CA HIS A 845 27.40 20.20 17.01
C HIS A 845 27.92 20.20 15.57
N VAL A 846 28.65 19.16 15.15
CA VAL A 846 29.05 18.98 13.74
C VAL A 846 27.81 18.98 12.83
N SER A 847 26.80 18.17 13.17
CA SER A 847 25.54 18.09 12.42
C SER A 847 24.77 19.42 12.38
N ILE A 848 24.70 20.15 13.50
CA ILE A 848 24.09 21.49 13.57
C ILE A 848 24.79 22.46 12.62
N GLY A 849 26.13 22.49 12.65
CA GLY A 849 26.93 23.38 11.82
C GLY A 849 26.78 23.11 10.33
N TRP A 850 26.71 21.84 9.92
CA TRP A 850 26.51 21.48 8.50
C TRP A 850 25.07 21.66 8.03
N LEU A 851 24.07 21.43 8.88
CA LEU A 851 22.68 21.78 8.60
C LEU A 851 22.56 23.28 8.30
N TYR A 852 23.09 24.13 9.19
CA TYR A 852 23.07 25.58 9.03
C TYR A 852 23.83 26.01 7.77
N SER A 853 25.03 25.45 7.54
CA SER A 853 25.85 25.75 6.36
C SER A 853 25.17 25.32 5.05
N ALA A 854 24.44 24.20 5.03
CA ALA A 854 23.67 23.78 3.86
C ALA A 854 22.58 24.79 3.51
N PHE A 855 21.83 25.28 4.50
CA PHE A 855 20.83 26.33 4.28
C PHE A 855 21.45 27.66 3.84
N GLU A 856 22.62 28.02 4.38
CA GLU A 856 23.36 29.21 3.95
C GLU A 856 23.86 29.09 2.50
N GLN A 857 24.33 27.91 2.10
CA GLN A 857 24.76 27.63 0.72
C GLN A 857 23.58 27.70 -0.26
N ILE A 858 22.42 27.12 0.08
CA ILE A 858 21.19 27.25 -0.71
C ILE A 858 20.79 28.72 -0.84
N TRP A 859 20.84 29.47 0.25
CA TRP A 859 20.56 30.90 0.24
C TRP A 859 21.54 31.67 -0.66
N ALA A 860 22.85 31.47 -0.49
CA ALA A 860 23.87 32.15 -1.27
C ALA A 860 23.79 31.79 -2.76
N GLY A 861 23.56 30.51 -3.06
CA GLY A 861 23.46 29.97 -4.41
C GLY A 861 22.23 30.45 -5.16
N LEU A 862 21.04 30.42 -4.55
CA LEU A 862 19.80 30.83 -5.22
C LEU A 862 19.59 32.35 -5.22
N VAL A 863 20.05 33.06 -4.19
CA VAL A 863 19.74 34.48 -3.99
C VAL A 863 20.91 35.38 -4.36
N THR A 864 22.06 35.24 -3.69
CA THR A 864 23.17 36.20 -3.87
C THR A 864 23.85 36.02 -5.23
N ASN A 865 24.22 34.79 -5.57
CA ASN A 865 24.88 34.48 -6.83
C ASN A 865 23.86 34.17 -7.94
N GLY A 866 22.74 33.53 -7.58
CA GLY A 866 21.69 33.12 -8.51
C GLY A 866 20.98 34.29 -9.18
N ILE A 867 20.68 35.37 -8.45
CA ILE A 867 20.06 36.56 -9.06
C ILE A 867 20.97 37.17 -10.13
N ASP A 868 22.26 37.36 -9.82
CA ASP A 868 23.20 37.99 -10.73
C ASP A 868 23.50 37.08 -11.94
N ASN A 869 23.74 35.78 -11.71
CA ASN A 869 24.02 34.80 -12.77
C ASN A 869 22.82 34.59 -13.70
N LEU A 870 21.60 34.50 -13.15
CA LEU A 870 20.39 34.36 -13.95
C LEU A 870 20.06 35.64 -14.70
N ALA A 871 20.25 36.80 -14.09
CA ALA A 871 20.06 38.08 -14.77
C ALA A 871 21.05 38.27 -15.93
N GLU A 872 22.32 37.89 -15.76
CA GLU A 872 23.33 37.92 -16.83
C GLU A 872 23.01 36.90 -17.93
N GLY A 873 22.68 35.66 -17.58
CA GLY A 873 22.28 34.63 -18.53
C GLY A 873 21.04 34.99 -19.34
N ILE A 874 20.03 35.59 -18.70
CA ILE A 874 18.82 36.09 -19.39
C ILE A 874 19.20 37.24 -20.35
N LYS A 875 20.09 38.17 -19.97
CA LYS A 875 20.56 39.24 -20.87
C LYS A 875 21.21 38.67 -22.11
N ASP A 876 22.03 37.62 -21.96
CA ASP A 876 22.67 36.94 -23.08
C ASP A 876 21.67 36.16 -23.95
N ILE A 877 20.69 35.49 -23.36
CA ILE A 877 19.59 34.81 -24.09
C ILE A 877 18.77 35.83 -24.88
N VAL A 878 18.39 36.96 -24.27
CA VAL A 878 17.63 38.02 -24.94
C VAL A 878 18.44 38.63 -26.08
N ALA A 879 19.74 38.84 -25.87
CA ALA A 879 20.65 39.31 -26.91
C ALA A 879 20.77 38.31 -28.07
N ALA A 880 20.81 37.00 -27.79
CA ALA A 880 20.96 35.94 -28.79
C ALA A 880 19.66 35.60 -29.53
N TYR A 881 18.54 35.41 -28.81
CA TYR A 881 17.31 34.80 -29.31
C TYR A 881 16.08 35.71 -29.24
N GLY A 882 16.18 36.87 -28.60
CA GLY A 882 15.09 37.83 -28.43
C GLY A 882 14.36 37.70 -27.11
N THR A 883 13.47 38.65 -26.84
CA THR A 883 12.78 38.78 -25.56
C THR A 883 11.64 37.75 -25.42
N PRO A 884 11.53 37.01 -24.30
CA PRO A 884 10.33 36.22 -24.00
C PRO A 884 9.04 37.08 -23.95
N PRO A 885 7.85 36.54 -24.28
CA PRO A 885 6.58 37.29 -24.20
C PRO A 885 6.26 37.78 -22.78
N LYS A 886 5.73 39.01 -22.63
CA LYS A 886 5.42 39.62 -21.31
C LYS A 886 4.39 38.82 -20.49
N ASP A 887 3.41 38.21 -21.15
CA ASP A 887 2.36 37.42 -20.51
C ASP A 887 2.91 36.10 -19.91
N ASP A 888 4.13 35.71 -20.27
CA ASP A 888 4.81 34.53 -19.73
C ASP A 888 5.53 34.81 -18.42
N ASN A 889 5.61 36.05 -17.94
CA ASN A 889 6.27 36.36 -16.66
C ASN A 889 5.63 35.59 -15.49
N ALA A 890 4.30 35.43 -15.52
CA ALA A 890 3.57 34.58 -14.57
C ALA A 890 3.84 33.09 -14.78
N LEU A 891 4.04 32.64 -16.02
CA LEU A 891 4.39 31.24 -16.34
C LEU A 891 5.83 30.89 -15.95
N ILE A 892 6.79 31.81 -16.08
CA ILE A 892 8.16 31.64 -15.63
C ILE A 892 8.23 31.64 -14.09
N LEU A 893 7.41 32.49 -13.44
CA LEU A 893 7.24 32.49 -11.99
C LEU A 893 6.54 31.21 -11.50
N ASN A 894 5.47 30.77 -12.17
CA ASN A 894 4.77 29.52 -11.91
C ASN A 894 5.61 28.29 -12.27
N PHE A 895 6.55 28.41 -13.21
CA PHE A 895 7.55 27.39 -13.51
C PHE A 895 8.50 27.25 -12.34
N LEU A 896 9.01 28.35 -11.78
CA LEU A 896 9.97 28.29 -10.68
C LEU A 896 9.29 27.86 -9.37
N VAL A 897 8.09 28.39 -9.11
CA VAL A 897 7.22 27.93 -8.02
C VAL A 897 6.83 26.47 -8.23
N GLY A 898 6.31 26.11 -9.41
CA GLY A 898 5.91 24.76 -9.81
C GLY A 898 7.04 23.76 -9.73
N PHE A 899 8.23 24.12 -10.20
CA PHE A 899 9.46 23.35 -10.09
C PHE A 899 9.81 23.12 -8.61
N LEU A 900 9.93 24.17 -7.80
CA LEU A 900 10.28 24.06 -6.38
C LEU A 900 9.22 23.31 -5.56
N THR A 901 7.93 23.42 -5.94
CA THR A 901 6.82 22.64 -5.35
C THR A 901 6.72 21.20 -5.87
N SER A 902 7.15 20.91 -7.10
CA SER A 902 7.17 19.55 -7.65
C SER A 902 8.21 18.68 -6.94
N LEU A 903 9.21 19.29 -6.31
CA LEU A 903 10.14 18.61 -5.41
C LEU A 903 9.51 18.32 -4.04
N ALA A 904 8.38 18.95 -3.70
CA ALA A 904 7.57 18.68 -2.52
C ALA A 904 6.40 17.72 -2.79
N GLY A 905 6.05 17.48 -4.06
CA GLY A 905 5.18 16.37 -4.52
C GLY A 905 5.80 14.97 -4.32
N ILE A 906 6.80 14.89 -3.45
CA ILE A 906 7.44 13.70 -2.98
C ILE A 906 6.70 13.27 -1.70
N SER A 907 5.71 12.39 -1.86
CA SER A 907 5.36 11.41 -0.83
C SER A 907 6.31 10.19 -0.83
N GLY A 908 7.39 10.21 -1.64
CA GLY A 908 8.38 9.12 -1.74
C GLY A 908 9.79 9.63 -2.04
N THR A 909 10.60 9.74 -1.00
CA THR A 909 11.97 10.31 -0.95
C THR A 909 12.95 9.95 -2.07
N ILE A 910 14.14 10.60 -2.04
CA ILE A 910 15.30 10.29 -2.90
C ILE A 910 15.52 8.76 -3.04
N GLY A 911 15.24 7.98 -1.99
CA GLY A 911 15.30 6.51 -2.01
C GLY A 911 14.24 5.79 -2.87
N ALA A 912 13.06 6.36 -3.09
CA ALA A 912 12.05 5.78 -3.97
C ALA A 912 12.40 5.96 -5.46
N LYS A 913 13.14 7.02 -5.78
CA LYS A 913 13.54 7.34 -7.15
C LYS A 913 14.91 6.78 -7.55
N PHE A 914 15.83 6.72 -6.59
CA PHE A 914 17.16 6.14 -6.75
C PHE A 914 17.37 5.00 -5.75
N PRO A 915 16.53 3.93 -5.80
CA PRO A 915 16.56 2.84 -4.80
C PRO A 915 17.89 2.07 -4.76
N ASN A 916 18.67 2.19 -5.84
CA ASN A 916 19.95 1.50 -6.02
C ASN A 916 21.17 2.41 -5.78
N ALA A 917 20.97 3.70 -5.48
CA ALA A 917 22.08 4.61 -5.14
C ALA A 917 22.36 4.55 -3.63
N PRO A 918 23.63 4.46 -3.18
CA PRO A 918 23.97 4.37 -1.76
C PRO A 918 23.37 5.50 -0.91
N VAL A 919 23.28 6.70 -1.47
CA VAL A 919 22.70 7.89 -0.83
C VAL A 919 21.16 7.94 -0.90
N GLY A 920 20.55 7.23 -1.86
CA GLY A 920 19.09 7.01 -1.90
C GLY A 920 18.64 6.07 -0.78
N GLN A 921 19.40 5.02 -0.49
CA GLN A 921 19.20 4.17 0.69
C GLN A 921 19.47 4.91 2.00
N TRP A 922 20.46 5.82 2.02
CA TRP A 922 20.85 6.60 3.21
C TRP A 922 19.75 7.49 3.78
N PHE A 923 19.14 8.34 2.95
CA PHE A 923 18.12 9.27 3.44
C PHE A 923 16.76 8.59 3.67
N GLY A 924 16.51 7.40 3.09
CA GLY A 924 15.25 6.66 3.28
C GLY A 924 14.03 7.52 2.99
N THR A 925 12.86 7.28 3.61
CA THR A 925 11.59 8.05 3.47
C THR A 925 11.49 9.34 4.31
N ALA A 926 12.56 9.78 4.98
CA ALA A 926 12.57 10.95 5.86
C ALA A 926 13.46 12.12 5.38
N ALA A 927 13.32 13.28 6.02
CA ALA A 927 13.76 14.59 5.54
C ALA A 927 15.27 14.72 5.24
N ASN A 928 15.59 15.30 4.08
CA ASN A 928 16.93 15.61 3.58
C ASN A 928 17.00 17.12 3.22
N PRO A 929 18.18 17.72 2.93
CA PRO A 929 18.27 19.16 2.64
C PRO A 929 17.34 19.64 1.52
N LEU A 930 17.11 18.81 0.52
CA LEU A 930 16.24 19.13 -0.62
C LEU A 930 14.76 19.06 -0.24
N THR A 931 14.36 18.07 0.56
CA THR A 931 12.98 17.94 1.06
C THR A 931 12.63 19.07 2.04
N PHE A 932 13.56 19.50 2.90
CA PHE A 932 13.37 20.68 3.74
C PHE A 932 13.23 21.96 2.91
N ALA A 933 14.14 22.21 1.97
CA ALA A 933 14.07 23.36 1.07
C ALA A 933 12.76 23.35 0.23
N ALA A 934 12.33 22.17 -0.25
CA ALA A 934 11.10 22.02 -1.01
C ALA A 934 9.83 22.24 -0.17
N GLY A 935 9.77 21.73 1.07
CA GLY A 935 8.65 21.94 1.99
C GLY A 935 8.47 23.41 2.37
N ILE A 936 9.59 24.13 2.53
CA ILE A 936 9.65 25.58 2.77
C ILE A 936 9.07 26.36 1.59
N VAL A 937 9.54 26.05 0.37
CA VAL A 937 9.05 26.75 -0.83
C VAL A 937 7.58 26.45 -1.08
N THR A 938 7.10 25.26 -0.70
CA THR A 938 5.68 24.90 -0.78
C THR A 938 4.82 25.70 0.18
N GLN A 939 5.28 26.00 1.40
CA GLN A 939 4.57 26.91 2.31
C GLN A 939 4.58 28.37 1.82
N VAL A 940 5.67 28.83 1.19
CA VAL A 940 5.73 30.16 0.57
C VAL A 940 4.81 30.24 -0.66
N ALA A 941 4.77 29.20 -1.48
CA ALA A 941 3.89 29.06 -2.65
C ALA A 941 2.42 28.88 -2.28
N ALA A 942 2.11 28.21 -1.17
CA ALA A 942 0.75 28.06 -0.65
C ALA A 942 0.18 29.38 -0.10
N ASN A 943 1.04 30.34 0.27
CA ASN A 943 0.68 31.70 0.71
C ASN A 943 0.81 32.74 -0.42
N SER A 944 0.69 32.32 -1.68
CA SER A 944 1.07 33.06 -2.91
C SER A 944 0.25 34.31 -3.28
N ASP A 945 -0.76 34.70 -2.50
CA ASP A 945 -1.47 35.97 -2.69
C ASP A 945 -0.54 37.20 -2.66
N GLY A 946 0.66 37.08 -2.07
CA GLY A 946 1.68 38.12 -2.06
C GLY A 946 2.58 38.19 -3.30
N LEU A 947 2.74 37.08 -4.06
CA LEU A 947 3.72 36.97 -5.16
C LEU A 947 3.17 37.51 -6.49
N SER A 948 1.86 37.33 -6.72
CA SER A 948 1.14 37.81 -7.90
C SER A 948 1.05 39.33 -8.02
N ASN A 949 1.25 40.05 -6.91
CA ASN A 949 1.16 41.51 -6.80
C ASN A 949 2.48 42.26 -7.05
N LEU A 950 3.60 41.54 -7.25
CA LEU A 950 4.95 42.11 -7.27
C LEU A 950 5.49 42.47 -8.65
N VAL A 951 4.74 42.23 -9.74
CA VAL A 951 5.20 42.48 -11.12
C VAL A 951 4.16 43.27 -11.90
N SER A 952 4.50 44.54 -12.20
CA SER A 952 3.81 45.37 -13.20
C SER A 952 4.54 45.24 -14.55
N PRO A 953 3.90 45.45 -15.72
CA PRO A 953 4.44 45.02 -17.02
C PRO A 953 5.31 46.02 -17.82
N ASP A 954 5.77 47.15 -17.27
CA ASP A 954 6.14 48.33 -18.08
C ASP A 954 7.64 48.67 -18.26
N ASP A 955 8.62 47.97 -17.68
CA ASP A 955 10.06 48.25 -17.87
C ASP A 955 10.96 46.99 -17.80
N LEU A 956 11.19 46.41 -18.97
CA LEU A 956 11.52 44.99 -19.15
C LEU A 956 12.95 44.52 -18.78
N GLU A 957 13.84 45.39 -18.32
CA GLU A 957 15.19 44.98 -17.85
C GLU A 957 15.31 45.10 -16.32
N LYS A 958 14.71 46.14 -15.74
CA LYS A 958 14.67 46.34 -14.28
C LYS A 958 13.58 45.54 -13.59
N GLU A 959 12.46 45.29 -14.27
CA GLU A 959 11.36 44.50 -13.71
C GLU A 959 11.72 43.02 -13.57
N PHE A 960 12.55 42.47 -14.46
CA PHE A 960 13.07 41.11 -14.31
C PHE A 960 13.94 40.99 -13.05
N GLU A 961 14.95 41.85 -12.87
CA GLU A 961 15.78 41.87 -11.65
C GLU A 961 14.94 42.08 -10.37
N GLN A 962 13.90 42.92 -10.41
CA GLN A 962 13.01 43.17 -9.27
C GLN A 962 12.06 42.01 -8.97
N ALA A 963 11.52 41.34 -9.99
CA ALA A 963 10.62 40.20 -9.87
C ALA A 963 11.32 38.98 -9.26
N TYR A 964 12.51 38.64 -9.77
CA TYR A 964 13.36 37.60 -9.18
C TYR A 964 13.76 37.99 -7.76
N GLY A 965 14.21 39.23 -7.55
CA GLY A 965 14.58 39.70 -6.22
C GLY A 965 13.45 39.62 -5.18
N ALA A 966 12.21 39.89 -5.56
CA ALA A 966 11.06 39.83 -4.64
C ALA A 966 10.63 38.39 -4.33
N MET A 967 10.62 37.52 -5.33
CA MET A 967 10.38 36.09 -5.17
C MET A 967 11.46 35.44 -4.30
N PHE A 968 12.74 35.68 -4.58
CA PHE A 968 13.83 35.15 -3.78
C PHE A 968 13.76 35.65 -2.34
N ARG A 969 13.41 36.93 -2.08
CA ARG A 969 13.13 37.42 -0.72
C ARG A 969 12.01 36.65 0.00
N GLY A 970 10.97 36.22 -0.72
CA GLY A 970 9.91 35.37 -0.17
C GLY A 970 10.42 33.97 0.21
N ILE A 971 11.24 33.36 -0.65
CA ILE A 971 11.93 32.08 -0.37
C ILE A 971 12.83 32.22 0.86
N VAL A 972 13.56 33.33 1.01
CA VAL A 972 14.37 33.62 2.21
C VAL A 972 13.52 33.67 3.48
N GLY A 973 12.35 34.31 3.43
CA GLY A 973 11.43 34.36 4.58
C GLY A 973 10.98 32.96 5.02
N GLY A 974 10.73 32.06 4.07
CA GLY A 974 10.43 30.66 4.34
C GLY A 974 11.62 29.89 4.91
N LEU A 975 12.82 30.06 4.33
CA LEU A 975 14.03 29.37 4.77
C LEU A 975 14.36 29.73 6.23
N ASN A 976 14.28 31.02 6.56
CA ASN A 976 14.44 31.50 7.93
C ASN A 976 13.37 30.93 8.85
N SER A 977 12.11 30.87 8.42
CA SER A 977 11.03 30.33 9.26
C SER A 977 11.23 28.85 9.63
N SER A 978 11.80 28.04 8.74
CA SER A 978 12.04 26.63 9.03
C SER A 978 13.34 26.37 9.79
N VAL A 979 14.38 27.16 9.54
CA VAL A 979 15.58 27.14 10.38
C VAL A 979 15.22 27.54 11.82
N ASN A 980 14.42 28.60 12.00
CA ASN A 980 13.82 28.93 13.29
C ASN A 980 13.03 27.74 13.85
N SER A 981 12.11 27.13 13.08
CA SER A 981 11.31 25.99 13.53
C SER A 981 12.17 24.84 14.09
N ILE A 982 13.27 24.50 13.42
CA ILE A 982 14.16 23.41 13.82
C ILE A 982 14.97 23.78 15.05
N PHE A 983 15.61 24.95 15.06
CA PHE A 983 16.53 25.34 16.14
C PHE A 983 15.80 25.90 17.38
N ASP A 984 14.61 26.47 17.21
CA ASP A 984 13.67 26.77 18.31
C ASP A 984 12.90 25.52 18.79
N GLY A 985 13.01 24.39 18.08
CA GLY A 985 12.34 23.12 18.41
C GLY A 985 10.82 23.24 18.48
N VAL A 986 10.23 23.83 17.45
CA VAL A 986 8.79 23.93 17.25
C VAL A 986 8.41 23.12 16.03
N ALA A 987 7.60 22.07 16.20
CA ALA A 987 7.15 21.25 15.08
C ALA A 987 6.18 22.02 14.18
N PRO A 988 6.23 21.83 12.84
CA PRO A 988 5.28 22.43 11.92
C PRO A 988 3.88 21.83 12.09
N LYS A 989 2.85 22.60 11.72
CA LYS A 989 1.45 22.12 11.78
C LYS A 989 1.26 20.88 10.89
N GLY A 990 0.73 19.80 11.47
CA GLY A 990 0.47 18.54 10.77
C GLY A 990 1.56 17.47 10.95
N TYR A 991 2.59 17.73 11.77
CA TYR A 991 3.54 16.70 12.21
C TYR A 991 2.89 15.81 13.28
N ASP A 992 3.02 14.49 13.11
CA ASP A 992 2.46 13.45 13.99
C ASP A 992 3.57 12.98 14.96
N GLY A 993 3.75 13.73 16.06
CA GLY A 993 4.80 13.51 17.05
C GLY A 993 5.00 14.73 17.97
N SER A 994 5.81 14.60 19.02
CA SER A 994 6.15 15.72 19.91
C SER A 994 7.17 16.68 19.27
N ASN A 995 7.38 17.85 19.88
CA ASN A 995 8.41 18.78 19.41
C ASN A 995 9.83 18.19 19.57
N GLU A 996 10.02 17.36 20.60
CA GLU A 996 11.25 16.63 20.86
C GLU A 996 11.51 15.54 19.81
N ASP A 997 10.45 14.84 19.39
CA ASP A 997 10.51 13.87 18.29
C ASP A 997 10.85 14.56 16.98
N TYR A 998 10.26 15.73 16.72
CA TYR A 998 10.54 16.52 15.52
C TYR A 998 12.03 16.88 15.40
N VAL A 999 12.63 17.39 16.47
CA VAL A 999 14.07 17.73 16.48
C VAL A 999 14.92 16.46 16.36
N SER A 1000 14.56 15.38 17.05
CA SER A 1000 15.31 14.11 16.99
C SER A 1000 15.28 13.48 15.59
N ASP A 1001 14.14 13.54 14.91
CA ASP A 1001 13.95 13.04 13.55
C ASP A 1001 14.78 13.81 12.52
N VAL A 1002 14.96 15.13 12.70
CA VAL A 1002 15.80 15.96 11.81
C VAL A 1002 17.24 15.46 11.79
N PHE A 1003 17.77 15.00 12.93
CA PHE A 1003 19.17 14.58 13.08
C PHE A 1003 19.37 13.05 13.09
N ARG A 1004 18.30 12.26 12.97
CA ARG A 1004 18.32 10.79 13.04
C ARG A 1004 19.38 10.19 12.11
N ASP A 1005 20.04 9.13 12.56
CA ASP A 1005 21.12 8.44 11.84
C ASP A 1005 22.34 9.30 11.47
N GLY A 1006 22.45 10.55 11.96
CA GLY A 1006 23.57 11.44 11.62
C GLY A 1006 23.50 11.97 10.20
N ARG A 1007 22.30 12.17 9.66
CA ARG A 1007 22.02 12.62 8.27
C ARG A 1007 22.76 13.89 7.85
N TRP A 1008 23.12 14.74 8.81
CA TRP A 1008 23.81 16.02 8.60
C TRP A 1008 25.28 15.99 9.01
N LEU A 1009 25.79 14.83 9.42
CA LEU A 1009 27.08 14.73 10.08
C LEU A 1009 28.27 14.85 9.11
N SER A 1010 28.07 14.47 7.82
CA SER A 1010 29.13 14.47 6.80
C SER A 1010 28.95 15.56 5.75
N LYS A 1011 29.88 16.51 5.75
CA LYS A 1011 30.01 17.54 4.71
C LYS A 1011 30.21 16.94 3.31
N GLU A 1012 30.96 15.84 3.21
CA GLU A 1012 31.28 15.17 1.93
C GLU A 1012 30.04 14.55 1.25
N ILE A 1013 28.94 14.37 2.00
CA ILE A 1013 27.64 13.93 1.46
C ILE A 1013 26.70 15.13 1.26
N VAL A 1014 26.69 16.07 2.21
CA VAL A 1014 25.74 17.19 2.23
C VAL A 1014 26.09 18.25 1.17
N ASP A 1015 27.35 18.67 1.04
CA ASP A 1015 27.74 19.74 0.12
C ASP A 1015 27.48 19.39 -1.36
N PRO A 1016 27.91 18.22 -1.89
CA PRO A 1016 27.67 17.90 -3.29
C PRO A 1016 26.17 17.82 -3.64
N LEU A 1017 25.34 17.40 -2.69
CA LEU A 1017 23.88 17.35 -2.87
C LEU A 1017 23.28 18.76 -2.96
N VAL A 1018 23.75 19.68 -2.12
CA VAL A 1018 23.33 21.08 -2.11
C VAL A 1018 23.82 21.83 -3.35
N GLU A 1019 25.08 21.66 -3.73
CA GLU A 1019 25.67 22.26 -4.92
C GLU A 1019 24.96 21.77 -6.19
N SER A 1020 24.78 20.45 -6.34
CA SER A 1020 24.05 19.85 -7.46
C SER A 1020 22.61 20.36 -7.56
N TYR A 1021 21.95 20.59 -6.43
CA TYR A 1021 20.62 21.18 -6.39
C TYR A 1021 20.60 22.63 -6.90
N ILE A 1022 21.55 23.46 -6.46
CA ILE A 1022 21.67 24.85 -6.89
C ILE A 1022 21.96 24.90 -8.40
N ASP A 1023 22.95 24.14 -8.86
CA ASP A 1023 23.40 24.14 -10.24
C ASP A 1023 22.32 23.65 -11.19
N ASN A 1024 21.70 22.50 -10.90
CA ASN A 1024 20.66 21.95 -11.78
C ASN A 1024 19.41 22.85 -11.83
N THR A 1025 19.05 23.50 -10.71
CA THR A 1025 17.95 24.47 -10.67
C THR A 1025 18.22 25.66 -11.59
N GLN A 1026 19.44 26.23 -11.53
CA GLN A 1026 19.83 27.35 -12.38
C GLN A 1026 19.90 26.93 -13.86
N ILE A 1027 20.49 25.77 -14.17
CA ILE A 1027 20.60 25.23 -15.52
C ILE A 1027 19.22 25.08 -16.19
N LYS A 1028 18.27 24.41 -15.52
CA LYS A 1028 16.94 24.15 -16.11
C LYS A 1028 16.11 25.42 -16.28
N PHE A 1029 16.29 26.37 -15.39
CA PHE A 1029 15.68 27.67 -15.52
C PHE A 1029 16.22 28.43 -16.75
N VAL A 1030 17.54 28.43 -16.97
CA VAL A 1030 18.19 29.03 -18.15
C VAL A 1030 17.77 28.31 -19.43
N GLU A 1031 17.68 26.97 -19.43
CA GLU A 1031 17.16 26.18 -20.55
C GLU A 1031 15.71 26.53 -20.90
N PHE A 1032 14.83 26.58 -19.89
CA PHE A 1032 13.43 26.92 -20.09
C PHE A 1032 13.26 28.34 -20.65
N ALA A 1033 13.99 29.31 -20.09
CA ALA A 1033 14.03 30.69 -20.60
C ALA A 1033 14.52 30.74 -22.06
N THR A 1034 15.54 29.95 -22.40
CA THR A 1034 16.06 29.83 -23.77
C THR A 1034 15.00 29.26 -24.71
N VAL A 1035 14.32 28.18 -24.34
CA VAL A 1035 13.25 27.56 -25.14
C VAL A 1035 12.09 28.53 -25.37
N ARG A 1036 11.62 29.24 -24.32
CA ARG A 1036 10.55 30.24 -24.45
C ARG A 1036 10.98 31.42 -25.32
N ALA A 1037 12.19 31.94 -25.14
CA ALA A 1037 12.75 33.01 -25.98
C ALA A 1037 12.78 32.61 -27.45
N MET A 1038 13.25 31.39 -27.76
CA MET A 1038 13.29 30.87 -29.13
C MET A 1038 11.90 30.60 -29.70
N ARG A 1039 10.95 30.08 -28.90
CA ARG A 1039 9.55 29.86 -29.32
C ARG A 1039 8.80 31.15 -29.61
N SER A 1040 9.16 32.27 -28.97
CA SER A 1040 8.53 33.58 -29.22
C SER A 1040 8.60 34.02 -30.69
N GLY A 1041 9.59 33.51 -31.43
CA GLY A 1041 9.80 33.88 -32.83
C GLY A 1041 10.32 35.31 -33.04
N ASN A 1042 10.69 36.02 -31.97
CA ASN A 1042 11.03 37.45 -32.02
C ASN A 1042 12.30 37.77 -32.83
N LYS A 1043 13.29 36.88 -32.88
CA LYS A 1043 14.47 37.03 -33.75
C LYS A 1043 14.49 36.12 -34.97
N ALA A 1044 14.00 34.89 -34.84
CA ALA A 1044 13.88 33.93 -35.93
C ALA A 1044 12.82 32.88 -35.57
N LYS A 1045 12.22 32.24 -36.58
CA LYS A 1045 11.33 31.10 -36.37
C LYS A 1045 12.15 29.82 -36.29
N TYR A 1046 12.17 29.20 -35.11
CA TYR A 1046 12.83 27.92 -34.86
C TYR A 1046 11.84 26.76 -35.03
N ARG A 1047 12.33 25.62 -35.54
CA ARG A 1047 11.56 24.40 -35.73
C ARG A 1047 12.39 23.16 -35.44
N LEU A 1048 11.76 22.11 -34.93
CA LEU A 1048 12.32 20.76 -35.02
C LEU A 1048 12.21 20.29 -36.46
N LEU A 1049 13.35 20.03 -37.08
CA LEU A 1049 13.43 19.43 -38.41
C LEU A 1049 13.52 17.92 -38.24
N TYR A 1050 12.64 17.18 -38.90
CA TYR A 1050 12.73 15.72 -38.94
C TYR A 1050 12.60 15.23 -40.38
N GLY A 1051 13.18 14.08 -40.69
CA GLY A 1051 12.95 13.43 -41.98
C GLY A 1051 13.86 12.25 -42.26
N ASN A 1052 13.44 11.41 -43.20
CA ASN A 1052 14.10 10.17 -43.55
C ASN A 1052 14.15 9.97 -45.07
N SER A 1053 14.49 8.77 -45.54
CA SER A 1053 14.67 8.45 -46.97
C SER A 1053 13.38 8.50 -47.79
N GLU A 1054 12.23 8.55 -47.13
CA GLU A 1054 10.88 8.59 -47.69
C GLU A 1054 10.25 9.99 -47.64
N SER A 1055 10.80 10.93 -46.85
CA SER A 1055 10.30 12.30 -46.74
C SER A 1055 10.33 13.01 -48.11
N PRO A 1056 9.16 13.33 -48.70
CA PRO A 1056 9.10 13.85 -50.06
C PRO A 1056 9.51 15.33 -50.17
N TYR A 1057 9.52 16.04 -49.04
CA TYR A 1057 9.78 17.48 -48.95
C TYR A 1057 11.21 17.82 -48.49
N LEU A 1058 12.04 16.82 -48.16
CA LEU A 1058 13.42 16.99 -47.71
C LEU A 1058 14.40 16.98 -48.89
N SER A 1059 15.16 18.07 -49.08
CA SER A 1059 16.21 18.15 -50.11
C SER A 1059 17.61 18.39 -49.54
N CYS A 1060 18.52 17.45 -49.80
CA CYS A 1060 19.90 17.48 -49.33
C CYS A 1060 20.92 17.58 -50.46
N ARG A 1061 21.90 18.48 -50.35
CA ARG A 1061 22.91 18.74 -51.39
C ARG A 1061 24.33 18.55 -50.86
N ASN A 1062 25.24 18.05 -51.70
CA ASN A 1062 26.64 17.89 -51.36
C ASN A 1062 27.48 19.10 -51.82
N THR A 1063 28.34 19.65 -50.96
CA THR A 1063 29.19 20.82 -51.28
C THR A 1063 30.32 20.52 -52.27
N SER A 1064 30.69 19.25 -52.43
CA SER A 1064 31.80 18.80 -53.28
C SER A 1064 31.35 18.44 -54.70
N ASP A 1065 30.06 18.57 -55.01
CA ASP A 1065 29.49 18.20 -56.32
C ASP A 1065 29.91 19.26 -57.37
N PRO A 1066 30.74 18.91 -58.37
CA PRO A 1066 31.36 19.89 -59.25
C PRO A 1066 30.53 20.06 -60.53
N ASP A 1067 29.41 20.79 -60.53
CA ASP A 1067 28.78 21.26 -61.78
C ASP A 1067 27.79 22.44 -61.61
N ILE A 1068 28.27 23.64 -62.00
CA ILE A 1068 27.79 24.60 -63.03
C ILE A 1068 26.25 24.86 -63.18
N PRO A 1069 25.79 26.13 -63.38
CA PRO A 1069 24.47 26.64 -62.96
C PRO A 1069 23.27 26.37 -63.91
N LEU A 1070 23.13 25.18 -64.50
CA LEU A 1070 21.98 24.86 -65.38
C LEU A 1070 21.39 23.44 -65.22
N ALA A 1071 21.76 22.67 -64.20
CA ALA A 1071 21.07 21.43 -63.82
C ALA A 1071 20.57 21.54 -62.36
N PRO A 1072 19.40 20.98 -62.01
CA PRO A 1072 18.97 20.95 -60.62
C PRO A 1072 20.02 20.15 -59.83
N PRO A 1073 20.56 20.69 -58.74
CA PRO A 1073 21.57 20.01 -57.92
C PRO A 1073 21.06 18.64 -57.51
N ARG A 1074 21.93 17.61 -57.57
CA ARG A 1074 21.55 16.26 -57.16
C ARG A 1074 21.06 16.32 -55.71
N SER A 1075 19.78 16.02 -55.53
CA SER A 1075 19.18 15.87 -54.21
C SER A 1075 19.45 14.45 -53.73
N TYR A 1076 20.20 14.33 -52.64
CA TYR A 1076 20.46 13.07 -51.97
C TYR A 1076 19.30 12.76 -51.03
N LYS A 1077 18.89 11.48 -50.96
CA LYS A 1077 17.89 11.03 -49.99
C LYS A 1077 18.51 10.95 -48.60
N MET A 1078 17.81 11.44 -47.59
CA MET A 1078 18.27 11.41 -46.21
C MET A 1078 18.49 9.97 -45.73
N ASN A 1079 19.60 9.74 -45.03
CA ASN A 1079 19.95 8.49 -44.37
C ASN A 1079 20.89 8.80 -43.19
N GLN A 1080 21.22 7.77 -42.39
CA GLN A 1080 22.05 7.94 -41.20
C GLN A 1080 23.42 8.57 -41.47
N ASP A 1081 24.08 8.23 -42.59
CA ASP A 1081 25.39 8.79 -42.95
C ASP A 1081 25.30 10.27 -43.32
N ILE A 1082 24.30 10.65 -44.12
CA ILE A 1082 24.06 12.07 -44.46
C ILE A 1082 23.69 12.85 -43.20
N CYS A 1083 22.82 12.30 -42.35
CA CYS A 1083 22.43 12.94 -41.10
C CYS A 1083 23.64 13.19 -40.18
N GLY A 1084 24.54 12.21 -40.04
CA GLY A 1084 25.76 12.35 -39.24
C GLY A 1084 26.75 13.40 -39.76
N ARG A 1085 26.59 13.86 -41.01
CA ARG A 1085 27.41 14.93 -41.62
C ARG A 1085 26.79 16.32 -41.48
N LEU A 1086 25.52 16.40 -41.09
CA LEU A 1086 24.84 17.66 -40.77
C LEU A 1086 25.16 17.96 -39.31
N GLY A 1087 26.10 18.89 -39.08
CA GLY A 1087 26.56 19.22 -37.73
C GLY A 1087 25.38 19.53 -36.79
N GLY A 1088 25.35 18.88 -35.62
CA GLY A 1088 24.28 19.02 -34.62
C GLY A 1088 22.93 18.42 -35.00
N CYS A 1089 22.93 17.39 -35.85
CA CYS A 1089 21.80 16.51 -36.07
C CYS A 1089 22.08 15.11 -35.50
N ILE A 1090 21.02 14.40 -35.12
CA ILE A 1090 21.10 13.02 -34.62
C ILE A 1090 20.20 12.09 -35.42
N TRP A 1091 20.62 10.83 -35.55
CA TRP A 1091 19.79 9.77 -36.12
C TRP A 1091 19.05 9.02 -35.00
N TYR A 1092 17.73 9.06 -35.01
CA TYR A 1092 16.90 8.47 -33.99
C TYR A 1092 15.58 7.95 -34.57
N GLN A 1093 15.17 6.74 -34.19
CA GLN A 1093 13.97 6.05 -34.70
C GLN A 1093 13.78 6.18 -36.22
N ASN A 1094 14.84 5.90 -37.00
CA ASN A 1094 14.85 5.98 -38.46
C ASN A 1094 14.61 7.39 -39.06
N ASN A 1095 14.78 8.44 -38.28
CA ASN A 1095 14.68 9.83 -38.72
C ASN A 1095 15.96 10.61 -38.39
N CYS A 1096 16.30 11.57 -39.24
CA CYS A 1096 17.29 12.59 -38.92
C CYS A 1096 16.60 13.73 -38.20
N LEU A 1097 17.09 14.09 -37.00
CA LEU A 1097 16.54 15.17 -36.17
C LEU A 1097 17.55 16.31 -36.07
N CYS A 1098 17.11 17.53 -36.36
CA CYS A 1098 17.93 18.74 -36.23
C CYS A 1098 17.07 19.87 -35.67
N LEU A 1099 17.67 20.80 -34.91
CA LEU A 1099 17.04 22.10 -34.72
C LEU A 1099 17.34 22.99 -35.93
N GLY A 1100 16.33 23.66 -36.45
CA GLY A 1100 16.44 24.50 -37.64
C GLY A 1100 15.82 25.87 -37.45
N LYS A 1101 16.20 26.80 -38.33
CA LYS A 1101 15.60 28.14 -38.37
C LYS A 1101 15.22 28.55 -39.79
N GLU A 1102 14.23 29.42 -39.90
CA GLU A 1102 13.80 30.00 -41.17
C GLU A 1102 14.92 30.87 -41.78
N SER A 1103 15.17 30.68 -43.08
CA SER A 1103 16.06 31.54 -43.87
C SER A 1103 15.27 32.68 -44.53
N GLY A 1104 15.70 33.93 -44.34
CA GLY A 1104 14.97 35.15 -44.73
C GLY A 1104 14.97 35.46 -46.24
N GLY A 1105 14.35 34.60 -47.06
CA GLY A 1105 14.20 34.76 -48.52
C GLY A 1105 12.75 34.94 -49.02
N ILE A 1106 12.54 34.82 -50.34
CA ILE A 1106 11.23 34.98 -51.02
C ILE A 1106 10.28 33.78 -50.74
N ALA A 1107 10.80 32.66 -50.23
CA ALA A 1107 10.04 31.49 -49.79
C ALA A 1107 10.50 31.07 -48.38
N THR A 1108 9.56 30.69 -47.51
CA THR A 1108 9.84 30.16 -46.17
C THR A 1108 10.49 28.79 -46.28
N VAL A 1109 11.78 28.71 -45.98
CA VAL A 1109 12.57 27.48 -46.03
C VAL A 1109 13.38 27.37 -44.74
N PHE A 1110 13.37 26.19 -44.13
CA PHE A 1110 14.16 25.90 -42.94
C PHE A 1110 15.48 25.20 -43.29
N PHE A 1111 16.54 25.58 -42.58
CA PHE A 1111 17.84 24.93 -42.64
C PHE A 1111 18.28 24.53 -41.22
N PRO A 1112 19.03 23.42 -41.06
CA PRO A 1112 19.69 23.09 -39.81
C PRO A 1112 20.56 24.27 -39.33
N LEU A 1113 20.62 24.47 -38.02
CA LEU A 1113 21.54 25.44 -37.44
C LEU A 1113 22.99 25.11 -37.80
N SER A 1114 23.82 26.14 -37.97
CA SER A 1114 25.25 25.95 -38.22
C SER A 1114 25.98 25.47 -36.97
N SER A 1115 27.15 24.83 -37.13
CA SER A 1115 27.94 24.36 -35.99
C SER A 1115 28.29 25.47 -34.98
N SER A 1116 28.48 26.71 -35.44
CA SER A 1116 28.68 27.86 -34.54
C SER A 1116 27.44 28.17 -33.72
N GLU A 1117 26.26 28.14 -34.34
CA GLU A 1117 24.99 28.43 -33.65
C GLU A 1117 24.61 27.32 -32.67
N ILE A 1118 24.91 26.06 -33.01
CA ILE A 1118 24.75 24.93 -32.10
C ILE A 1118 25.73 25.04 -30.92
N ASN A 1119 26.97 25.43 -31.17
CA ASN A 1119 27.94 25.64 -30.09
C ASN A 1119 27.54 26.80 -29.17
N ASP A 1120 26.92 27.85 -29.73
CA ASP A 1120 26.36 28.93 -28.92
C ASP A 1120 25.13 28.48 -28.12
N LEU A 1121 24.27 27.65 -28.72
CA LEU A 1121 23.09 27.09 -28.05
C LEU A 1121 23.45 26.10 -26.94
N LYS A 1122 24.52 25.31 -27.12
CA LYS A 1122 25.06 24.37 -26.12
C LYS A 1122 25.62 25.05 -24.87
N LYS A 1123 25.75 26.38 -24.86
CA LYS A 1123 26.05 27.15 -23.62
C LYS A 1123 24.86 27.20 -22.67
N TYR A 1124 23.64 27.09 -23.22
CA TYR A 1124 22.39 27.18 -22.47
C TYR A 1124 21.67 25.84 -22.39
N ILE A 1125 21.85 24.94 -23.36
CA ILE A 1125 21.26 23.59 -23.38
C ILE A 1125 22.35 22.54 -23.16
N VAL A 1126 22.31 21.89 -22.00
CA VAL A 1126 23.42 21.05 -21.52
C VAL A 1126 23.49 19.72 -22.27
N ASP A 1127 22.35 19.08 -22.52
CA ASP A 1127 22.28 17.87 -23.35
C ASP A 1127 21.40 18.10 -24.59
N TYR A 1128 22.00 18.75 -25.58
CA TYR A 1128 21.36 19.09 -26.84
C TYR A 1128 20.85 17.85 -27.60
N ASP A 1129 21.57 16.74 -27.59
CA ASP A 1129 21.19 15.54 -28.34
C ASP A 1129 19.96 14.86 -27.70
N THR A 1130 19.93 14.76 -26.36
CA THR A 1130 18.76 14.22 -25.65
C THR A 1130 17.57 15.18 -25.76
N SER A 1131 17.80 16.50 -25.79
CA SER A 1131 16.73 17.49 -26.01
C SER A 1131 16.01 17.30 -27.35
N LEU A 1132 16.76 17.00 -28.44
CA LEU A 1132 16.16 16.72 -29.75
C LEU A 1132 15.30 15.45 -29.76
N ARG A 1133 15.71 14.42 -29.01
CA ARG A 1133 14.92 13.19 -28.85
C ARG A 1133 13.64 13.47 -28.09
N ASN A 1134 13.73 14.24 -26.99
CA ASN A 1134 12.57 14.65 -26.20
C ASN A 1134 11.55 15.43 -27.05
N ASN A 1135 12.00 16.36 -27.89
CA ASN A 1135 11.12 17.08 -28.80
C ASN A 1135 10.43 16.13 -29.79
N PHE A 1136 11.16 15.17 -30.35
CA PHE A 1136 10.64 14.21 -31.32
C PHE A 1136 9.64 13.25 -30.69
N ASP A 1137 9.96 12.68 -29.53
CA ASP A 1137 9.09 11.79 -28.78
C ASP A 1137 7.77 12.51 -28.40
N CYS A 1138 7.83 13.81 -28.09
CA CYS A 1138 6.65 14.62 -27.82
C CYS A 1138 5.74 14.82 -29.04
N ILE A 1139 6.29 14.98 -30.25
CA ILE A 1139 5.50 15.16 -31.47
C ILE A 1139 5.12 13.84 -32.16
N SER A 1140 5.79 12.73 -31.84
CA SER A 1140 5.61 11.43 -32.49
C SER A 1140 4.15 10.96 -32.57
N PRO A 1141 3.31 11.16 -31.54
CA PRO A 1141 1.87 10.86 -31.63
C PRO A 1141 1.14 11.69 -32.71
N ILE A 1142 1.54 12.95 -32.89
CA ILE A 1142 0.96 13.91 -33.85
C ILE A 1142 1.40 13.57 -35.30
N LEU A 1143 2.60 13.05 -35.48
CA LEU A 1143 3.17 12.69 -36.80
C LEU A 1143 2.40 11.58 -37.54
N SER A 1144 1.51 10.86 -36.87
CA SER A 1144 0.62 9.87 -37.49
C SER A 1144 -0.50 10.50 -38.34
N ASN A 1145 -0.72 11.82 -38.21
CA ASN A 1145 -1.77 12.55 -38.92
C ASN A 1145 -1.25 13.19 -40.20
N SER A 1146 -1.62 12.60 -41.35
CA SER A 1146 -1.25 13.11 -42.70
C SER A 1146 -1.65 14.56 -43.00
N LYS A 1147 -2.56 15.17 -42.22
CA LYS A 1147 -2.89 16.61 -42.34
C LYS A 1147 -1.78 17.53 -41.84
N CYS A 1148 -0.79 16.98 -41.13
CA CYS A 1148 0.33 17.72 -40.56
C CYS A 1148 1.60 17.65 -41.44
N ASP A 1149 1.56 16.94 -42.57
CA ASP A 1149 2.67 16.80 -43.51
C ASP A 1149 2.90 18.10 -44.32
N GLY A 1150 4.14 18.54 -44.48
CA GLY A 1150 4.48 19.71 -45.31
C GLY A 1150 3.97 21.06 -44.77
N VAL A 1151 3.59 21.13 -43.49
CA VAL A 1151 3.10 22.36 -42.87
C VAL A 1151 4.29 23.27 -42.47
N LEU A 1152 4.40 24.42 -43.14
CA LEU A 1152 5.49 25.38 -42.93
C LEU A 1152 5.09 26.59 -42.06
N VAL A 1153 3.82 27.02 -42.15
CA VAL A 1153 3.27 28.25 -41.53
C VAL A 1153 1.82 27.98 -41.10
N ASP A 1154 1.38 28.59 -39.99
CA ASP A 1154 0.01 28.49 -39.44
C ASP A 1154 -0.46 27.06 -39.17
N ILE A 1155 0.21 26.41 -38.22
CA ILE A 1155 0.00 25.00 -37.84
C ILE A 1155 -1.47 24.78 -37.42
N PRO A 1156 -2.22 23.89 -38.10
CA PRO A 1156 -3.60 23.54 -37.74
C PRO A 1156 -3.71 23.15 -36.27
N LYS A 1157 -4.85 23.41 -35.63
CA LYS A 1157 -5.04 23.19 -34.19
C LYS A 1157 -4.73 21.74 -33.79
N GLU A 1158 -5.09 20.79 -34.65
CA GLU A 1158 -4.82 19.35 -34.52
C GLU A 1158 -3.33 18.95 -34.69
N CYS A 1159 -2.48 19.86 -35.16
CA CYS A 1159 -1.03 19.68 -35.35
C CYS A 1159 -0.22 20.54 -34.37
N GLN A 1160 -0.88 21.32 -33.49
CA GLN A 1160 -0.21 22.16 -32.50
C GLN A 1160 0.33 21.30 -31.36
N ILE A 1161 1.63 21.42 -31.11
CA ILE A 1161 2.25 20.88 -29.91
C ILE A 1161 1.87 21.73 -28.69
N SER A 1162 1.67 21.08 -27.54
CA SER A 1162 1.44 21.75 -26.26
C SER A 1162 2.53 22.77 -25.93
N ASP A 1163 2.24 23.66 -24.99
CA ASP A 1163 3.29 24.47 -24.39
C ASP A 1163 4.32 23.58 -23.67
N PRO A 1164 5.59 24.03 -23.53
CA PRO A 1164 6.60 23.26 -22.80
C PRO A 1164 6.12 23.03 -21.38
N GLU A 1165 6.10 21.77 -20.96
CA GLU A 1165 5.72 21.42 -19.59
C GLU A 1165 6.79 21.88 -18.60
N VAL A 1166 6.37 22.27 -17.40
CA VAL A 1166 7.29 22.62 -16.32
C VAL A 1166 8.03 21.33 -15.89
N PRO A 1167 9.38 21.33 -15.84
CA PRO A 1167 10.19 20.25 -15.31
C PRO A 1167 9.71 19.83 -13.94
N THR A 1168 9.73 18.53 -13.72
CA THR A 1168 9.51 17.92 -12.42
C THR A 1168 10.82 17.32 -11.92
N LEU A 1169 10.88 16.84 -10.68
CA LEU A 1169 12.09 16.20 -10.16
C LEU A 1169 12.54 14.97 -11.01
N SER A 1170 11.74 14.41 -11.92
CA SER A 1170 12.17 13.30 -12.82
C SER A 1170 13.03 13.75 -13.97
N ASP A 1171 13.16 15.04 -14.15
CA ASP A 1171 14.03 15.63 -15.15
C ASP A 1171 15.46 15.88 -14.62
N PHE A 1172 15.78 15.34 -13.42
CA PHE A 1172 16.97 15.65 -12.63
C PHE A 1172 17.62 14.42 -12.01
N ASP A 1173 18.94 14.32 -12.15
CA ASP A 1173 19.81 13.43 -11.39
C ASP A 1173 20.66 14.27 -10.42
N PRO A 1174 20.34 14.29 -9.11
CA PRO A 1174 21.11 15.05 -8.13
C PRO A 1174 22.54 14.52 -7.95
N PHE A 1175 22.88 13.36 -8.53
CA PHE A 1175 24.21 12.74 -8.45
C PHE A 1175 25.06 12.96 -9.69
N ASN A 1176 24.51 13.63 -10.71
CA ASN A 1176 25.25 13.94 -11.94
C ASN A 1176 24.99 15.39 -12.39
N PRO A 1177 25.72 16.36 -11.81
CA PRO A 1177 25.59 17.77 -12.16
C PRO A 1177 25.79 17.96 -13.67
N GLY A 1178 24.75 18.42 -14.36
CA GLY A 1178 24.78 18.64 -15.82
C GLY A 1178 24.33 17.46 -16.69
N LYS A 1179 23.74 16.40 -16.14
CA LYS A 1179 23.02 15.40 -16.95
C LYS A 1179 21.53 15.48 -16.67
N LEU A 1180 20.78 15.98 -17.64
CA LEU A 1180 19.35 16.21 -17.51
C LEU A 1180 18.56 15.05 -18.10
N GLU A 1181 17.62 14.52 -17.33
CA GLU A 1181 16.60 13.62 -17.86
C GLU A 1181 15.47 14.48 -18.43
N TYR A 1182 14.82 14.02 -19.50
CA TYR A 1182 13.73 14.73 -20.15
C TYR A 1182 12.52 13.79 -20.22
N SER A 1183 11.83 13.67 -19.10
CA SER A 1183 10.71 12.74 -18.87
C SER A 1183 9.38 13.22 -19.46
N ASN A 1184 9.26 14.52 -19.73
CA ASN A 1184 8.06 15.21 -20.22
C ASN A 1184 8.34 16.05 -21.47
N CYS A 1185 7.32 16.66 -22.09
CA CYS A 1185 7.43 17.52 -23.29
C CYS A 1185 8.13 18.89 -23.03
N PHE A 1186 9.31 18.89 -22.42
CA PHE A 1186 10.04 20.08 -21.96
C PHE A 1186 10.76 20.81 -23.09
N PHE A 1187 11.47 20.09 -23.95
CA PHE A 1187 12.12 20.69 -25.10
C PHE A 1187 11.23 20.51 -26.32
N ASN A 1188 10.29 21.44 -26.56
CA ASN A 1188 9.32 21.30 -27.64
C ASN A 1188 9.22 22.53 -28.55
N PHE A 1189 9.73 22.39 -29.77
CA PHE A 1189 9.51 23.32 -30.85
C PHE A 1189 8.45 22.79 -31.81
N PRO A 1190 7.71 23.69 -32.49
CA PRO A 1190 6.90 23.28 -33.62
C PRO A 1190 7.78 22.60 -34.67
N TYR A 1191 7.24 21.64 -35.41
CA TYR A 1191 8.03 20.75 -36.27
C TYR A 1191 7.78 20.98 -37.75
N THR A 1192 8.67 20.48 -38.61
CA THR A 1192 8.46 20.40 -40.06
C THR A 1192 9.31 19.31 -40.70
N ASP A 1193 8.78 18.65 -41.72
CA ASP A 1193 9.47 17.71 -42.61
C ASP A 1193 9.89 18.34 -43.96
N ASP A 1194 9.51 19.60 -44.19
CA ASP A 1194 9.89 20.39 -45.37
C ASP A 1194 11.05 21.33 -45.04
N TRP A 1195 12.26 20.82 -45.27
CA TRP A 1195 13.50 21.53 -45.00
C TRP A 1195 14.64 21.12 -45.94
N ASN A 1196 15.65 21.98 -46.00
CA ASN A 1196 16.80 21.80 -46.88
C ASN A 1196 18.09 21.58 -46.09
N CYS A 1197 18.98 20.73 -46.63
CA CYS A 1197 20.25 20.40 -46.00
C CYS A 1197 21.43 20.52 -46.97
N ILE A 1198 22.60 20.87 -46.45
CA ILE A 1198 23.86 20.94 -47.20
C ILE A 1198 24.93 20.20 -46.39
N PHE A 1199 25.61 19.23 -46.99
CA PHE A 1199 26.63 18.42 -46.33
C PHE A 1199 27.92 18.33 -47.16
N ALA A 1200 29.06 18.14 -46.51
CA ALA A 1200 30.34 17.90 -47.17
C ALA A 1200 30.65 16.40 -47.26
N THR A 1201 31.43 16.00 -48.27
CA THR A 1201 31.95 14.61 -48.41
C THR A 1201 32.92 14.23 -47.32
#